data_AF-A0A818JDG1-F1
#
_entry.id   AF-A0A818JDG1-F1
#
_cell.length_a   1.000
_cell.length_b   1.000
_cell.length_c   1.000
_cell.angle_alpha   90.00
_cell.angle_beta   90.00
_cell.angle_gamma   90.00
#
_symmetry.space_group_name_H-M   'P 1'
#
loop_
_entity.id
_entity.type
_entity.pdbx_description
1 polymer ?
#
loop_
_entity_poly.entity_id
_entity_poly.type
_entity_poly.pdbx_seq_one_letter_code
_entity_poly.pdbx_strand_id
1 'polypeptide(L)'
;MFPFIINRFTLQSGLVKSVLEVTNQPRETTDDIVASLRDVLKMNGIDIQYITPIGADNTNTNFGHNHSVFSLIKSEVSNLFKGNCYCHILNSSVKISHHLLLVDIESSLSQLYCHFSSSSKRVAELKEYFEFVQEDYLCLLQHIEIRWLTLYISIARLLKVYDPSSAYFLNMDIEDEAKFLFDIQTKNLELQRYGTSIADLHRIITSLLKKLNDRLEQKYFGQQTRILLNAMPEDVHEKLISSFVKYLGSIIQYIHKYYDEHSLLAESVAIFGITEIDQIKFDQIAKCVAILNLAVDHDKLFEEIISLQNTYKEVNSYRESLFVQIEKYVGGHEIKKQMVNEVFEELDDEELVNKILTQAQNHQDSCHKIRPDQLWTFLIIKITTHCDETTKLISYVYSISCSNAFTEDVFSHMKHLWTNSRNSMLSETVAAELKIRLNFLLNIPSDARWDQKGITVAGGHGRGSATNQLSYPYGLFIDDDDEAMIITDYSNHRIVKWKIGEKSGHIVAGGSGQGDRLYQLSYPTDALVDKNTDSLIICDQGNKRVLQWSLSSGTTLGTILKDDIHCYGLATDYQRYLYISDEIRDEVRRYRIGEKSGILVAGGGFGEGHGLKQLNCPTYLFVDQHQTVYVSDSLNHRVMKWHAGAKEGIIVAGGQNVSNARAELWDPKGVFVDASGIVYIADVYNHRVVRWPQGAKQGTVIVGGNYVGARENQFNELRDLSFDRHGNLYTVDHRNHRIQRFSLK
;
A
#
# COMPACT_ATOMS: atom_id res chain seq x y z
N MET A 1 13.56 18.52 -10.42
CA MET A 1 12.28 18.38 -9.70
C MET A 1 12.47 17.39 -8.57
N PHE A 2 12.02 17.73 -7.37
CA PHE A 2 12.09 16.85 -6.21
C PHE A 2 10.88 17.06 -5.28
N PRO A 3 10.38 16.00 -4.61
CA PRO A 3 9.31 16.11 -3.64
C PRO A 3 9.85 16.38 -2.23
N PHE A 4 9.15 17.22 -1.48
CA PHE A 4 9.28 17.31 -0.04
C PHE A 4 8.27 16.37 0.62
N ILE A 5 8.76 15.44 1.42
CA ILE A 5 7.96 14.40 2.07
C ILE A 5 8.16 14.49 3.57
N ILE A 6 7.07 14.41 4.31
CA ILE A 6 7.05 14.29 5.76
C ILE A 6 6.64 12.88 6.16
N ASN A 7 7.30 12.36 7.21
CA ASN A 7 6.85 11.19 7.93
C ASN A 7 6.29 11.64 9.27
N ARG A 8 5.12 11.13 9.64
CA ARG A 8 4.50 11.35 10.94
C ARG A 8 3.92 10.06 11.48
N PHE A 9 3.82 9.96 12.79
CA PHE A 9 3.11 8.87 13.45
C PHE A 9 1.77 9.38 13.99
N THR A 10 0.71 8.59 13.86
CA THR A 10 -0.59 8.87 14.47
C THR A 10 -1.10 7.64 15.22
N LEU A 11 -1.81 7.85 16.33
CA LEU A 11 -2.45 6.75 17.06
C LEU A 11 -3.60 6.11 16.27
N GLN A 12 -4.08 6.71 15.18
CA GLN A 12 -5.11 6.10 14.34
C GLN A 12 -4.52 5.18 13.28
N SER A 13 -3.37 5.52 12.71
CA SER A 13 -2.87 4.92 11.46
C SER A 13 -1.45 4.37 11.56
N GLY A 14 -0.77 4.53 12.70
CA GLY A 14 0.65 4.23 12.84
C GLY A 14 1.52 5.21 12.04
N LEU A 15 2.53 4.69 11.33
CA LEU A 15 3.40 5.51 10.48
C LEU A 15 2.72 5.93 9.17
N VAL A 16 2.65 7.24 8.93
CA VAL A 16 2.05 7.88 7.74
C VAL A 16 3.12 8.70 7.01
N LYS A 17 3.25 8.51 5.70
CA LYS A 17 4.07 9.35 4.82
C LYS A 17 3.18 10.29 4.02
N SER A 18 3.62 11.53 3.81
CA SER A 18 2.86 12.50 3.01
C SER A 18 3.79 13.44 2.26
N VAL A 19 3.54 13.66 0.97
CA VAL A 19 4.14 14.69 0.12
C VAL A 19 3.56 16.04 0.51
N LEU A 20 4.40 16.94 1.03
CA LEU A 20 4.02 18.32 1.30
C LEU A 20 3.95 19.15 0.02
N GLU A 21 4.98 19.03 -0.84
CA GLU A 21 5.03 19.72 -2.13
C GLU A 21 5.95 18.98 -3.12
N VAL A 22 5.76 19.21 -4.41
CA VAL A 22 6.72 18.78 -5.45
C VAL A 22 7.25 20.02 -6.15
N THR A 23 8.53 20.32 -5.92
CA THR A 23 9.14 21.54 -6.44
C THR A 23 9.90 21.25 -7.72
N ASN A 24 9.76 22.15 -8.69
CA ASN A 24 10.55 22.13 -9.92
C ASN A 24 11.56 23.28 -9.92
N GLN A 25 12.74 23.04 -9.33
CA GLN A 25 13.85 24.00 -9.34
C GLN A 25 14.84 23.70 -10.48
N PRO A 26 15.21 24.68 -11.33
CA PRO A 26 16.11 24.44 -12.46
C PRO A 26 17.58 24.17 -12.08
N ARG A 27 18.05 24.71 -10.94
CA ARG A 27 19.48 24.69 -10.56
C ARG A 27 19.82 23.76 -9.41
N GLU A 28 18.82 23.31 -8.64
CA GLU A 28 18.94 22.36 -7.52
C GLU A 28 20.17 22.60 -6.62
N THR A 29 20.52 23.87 -6.38
CA THR A 29 21.65 24.21 -5.52
C THR A 29 21.26 24.04 -4.05
N THR A 30 22.26 23.94 -3.17
CA THR A 30 22.05 23.86 -1.72
C THR A 30 21.15 24.99 -1.22
N ASP A 31 21.42 26.24 -1.60
CA ASP A 31 20.64 27.40 -1.16
C ASP A 31 19.21 27.37 -1.69
N ASP A 32 19.02 27.00 -2.97
CA ASP A 32 17.69 26.92 -3.59
C ASP A 32 16.81 25.84 -2.94
N ILE A 33 17.41 24.70 -2.58
CA ILE A 33 16.71 23.61 -1.91
C ILE A 33 16.31 24.03 -0.50
N VAL A 34 17.22 24.67 0.26
CA VAL A 34 16.92 25.14 1.61
C VAL A 34 15.85 26.22 1.60
N ALA A 35 15.91 27.17 0.66
CA ALA A 35 14.86 28.19 0.52
C ALA A 35 13.50 27.54 0.20
N SER A 36 13.46 26.63 -0.76
CA SER A 36 12.23 25.90 -1.12
C SER A 36 11.67 25.10 0.05
N LEU A 37 12.53 24.44 0.84
CA LEU A 37 12.11 23.70 2.03
C LEU A 37 11.45 24.63 3.05
N ARG A 38 12.07 25.79 3.35
CA ARG A 38 11.51 26.77 4.29
C ARG A 38 10.14 27.26 3.83
N ASP A 39 10.00 27.57 2.55
CA ASP A 39 8.74 28.02 1.98
C ASP A 39 7.65 26.94 2.09
N VAL A 40 7.98 25.70 1.74
CA VAL A 40 7.05 24.57 1.81
C VAL A 40 6.60 24.29 3.25
N LEU A 41 7.52 24.30 4.21
CA LEU A 41 7.18 24.12 5.63
C LEU A 41 6.26 25.24 6.13
N LYS A 42 6.59 26.49 5.81
CA LYS A 42 5.80 27.66 6.17
C LYS A 42 4.40 27.61 5.56
N MET A 43 4.28 27.24 4.28
CA MET A 43 2.99 27.07 3.60
C MET A 43 2.12 25.99 4.26
N ASN A 44 2.74 24.95 4.82
CA ASN A 44 2.05 23.86 5.50
C ASN A 44 1.89 24.09 7.02
N GLY A 45 2.26 25.26 7.55
CA GLY A 45 2.15 25.57 8.97
C GLY A 45 3.07 24.73 9.87
N ILE A 46 4.18 24.22 9.33
CA ILE A 46 5.15 23.39 10.04
C ILE A 46 6.32 24.26 10.45
N ASP A 47 6.59 24.33 11.76
CA ASP A 47 7.79 24.98 12.26
C ASP A 47 9.02 24.09 12.00
N ILE A 48 10.06 24.67 11.41
CA ILE A 48 11.31 24.00 11.09
C ILE A 48 12.00 23.40 12.32
N GLN A 49 11.74 23.96 13.51
CA GLN A 49 12.27 23.45 14.79
C GLN A 49 11.76 22.05 15.15
N TYR A 50 10.63 21.62 14.57
CA TYR A 50 10.08 20.27 14.78
C TYR A 50 10.57 19.25 13.74
N ILE A 51 11.51 19.61 12.87
CA ILE A 51 12.11 18.66 11.92
C ILE A 51 13.20 17.86 12.62
N THR A 52 13.13 16.55 12.48
CA THR A 52 13.91 15.62 13.28
C THR A 52 15.08 15.02 12.49
N PRO A 53 14.88 14.22 11.43
CA PRO A 53 15.94 13.95 10.45
C PRO A 53 15.60 14.44 9.04
N ILE A 54 16.66 14.70 8.26
CA ILE A 54 16.56 14.90 6.81
C ILE A 54 17.16 13.68 6.11
N GLY A 55 16.32 12.96 5.36
CA GLY A 55 16.72 11.88 4.46
C GLY A 55 16.74 12.37 3.02
N ALA A 56 17.86 12.18 2.32
CA ALA A 56 18.04 12.55 0.93
C ALA A 56 19.22 11.75 0.34
N ASP A 57 19.49 11.91 -0.96
CA ASP A 57 20.66 11.31 -1.59
C ASP A 57 21.95 11.85 -0.99
N ASN A 58 22.98 10.99 -0.87
CA ASN A 58 24.24 11.30 -0.17
C ASN A 58 25.20 12.20 -0.98
N THR A 59 24.66 13.11 -1.79
CA THR A 59 25.42 14.06 -2.59
C THR A 59 26.02 15.15 -1.70
N ASN A 60 27.08 15.80 -2.19
CA ASN A 60 27.68 16.94 -1.49
C ASN A 60 26.68 18.08 -1.26
N THR A 61 25.75 18.29 -2.21
CA THR A 61 24.67 19.29 -2.08
C THR A 61 23.82 19.06 -0.82
N ASN A 62 23.50 17.80 -0.50
CA ASN A 62 22.64 17.46 0.64
C ASN A 62 23.42 17.28 1.95
N PHE A 63 24.59 16.63 1.92
CA PHE A 63 25.31 16.21 3.13
C PHE A 63 26.80 16.58 3.18
N GLY A 64 27.28 17.45 2.29
CA GLY A 64 28.65 17.98 2.33
C GLY A 64 29.02 18.63 3.67
N HIS A 65 30.32 18.65 3.98
CA HIS A 65 30.82 19.04 5.30
C HIS A 65 30.58 20.51 5.67
N ASN A 66 30.86 21.45 4.75
CA ASN A 66 30.89 22.88 5.07
C ASN A 66 29.66 23.65 4.58
N HIS A 67 29.08 23.24 3.45
CA HIS A 67 27.96 23.94 2.82
C HIS A 67 27.08 22.90 2.09
N SER A 68 25.96 22.58 2.71
CA SER A 68 25.01 21.55 2.30
C SER A 68 23.65 21.78 2.94
N VAL A 69 22.59 21.18 2.39
CA VAL A 69 21.23 21.30 2.93
C VAL A 69 21.21 20.93 4.41
N PHE A 70 21.85 19.82 4.78
CA PHE A 70 21.96 19.39 6.17
C PHE A 70 22.72 20.39 7.04
N SER A 71 23.92 20.85 6.63
CA SER A 71 24.75 21.73 7.46
C SER A 71 24.09 23.09 7.72
N LEU A 72 23.38 23.64 6.72
CA LEU A 72 22.64 24.90 6.86
C LEU A 72 21.46 24.74 7.84
N ILE A 73 20.63 23.70 7.70
CA ILE A 73 19.47 23.51 8.59
C ILE A 73 19.93 23.12 9.99
N LYS A 74 21.01 22.34 10.13
CA LYS A 74 21.59 21.97 11.44
C LYS A 74 22.05 23.20 12.24
N SER A 75 22.42 24.28 11.57
CA SER A 75 22.79 25.54 12.24
C SER A 75 21.58 26.25 12.88
N GLU A 76 20.37 25.97 12.39
CA GLU A 76 19.10 26.52 12.91
C GLU A 76 18.39 25.54 13.86
N VAL A 77 18.56 24.23 13.64
CA VAL A 77 17.87 23.14 14.34
C VAL A 77 18.91 22.24 15.01
N SER A 78 19.19 22.53 16.28
CA SER A 78 20.27 21.88 17.03
C SER A 78 20.11 20.36 17.20
N ASN A 79 18.87 19.86 17.20
CA ASN A 79 18.50 18.44 17.34
C ASN A 79 18.38 17.70 15.98
N LEU A 80 18.76 18.31 14.86
CA LEU A 80 18.63 17.69 13.54
C LEU A 80 19.61 16.51 13.32
N PHE A 81 19.12 15.37 12.81
CA PHE A 81 19.92 14.19 12.50
C PHE A 81 20.12 13.96 11.00
N LYS A 82 21.26 13.37 10.63
CA LYS A 82 21.52 12.93 9.24
C LYS A 82 20.74 11.64 8.98
N GLY A 83 19.73 11.71 8.12
CA GLY A 83 18.97 10.53 7.69
C GLY A 83 19.70 9.71 6.62
N ASN A 84 20.44 10.37 5.72
CA ASN A 84 21.04 9.76 4.51
C ASN A 84 20.00 8.99 3.64
N CYS A 85 20.45 8.47 2.50
CA CYS A 85 19.71 7.45 1.76
C CYS A 85 20.49 6.13 1.83
N TYR A 86 19.98 5.17 2.61
CA TYR A 86 20.66 3.88 2.81
C TYR A 86 20.61 2.98 1.58
N CYS A 87 19.58 3.09 0.73
CA CYS A 87 19.57 2.39 -0.56
C CYS A 87 20.71 2.88 -1.47
N HIS A 88 20.96 4.19 -1.48
CA HIS A 88 22.12 4.75 -2.17
C HIS A 88 23.45 4.33 -1.53
N ILE A 89 23.57 4.26 -0.20
CA ILE A 89 24.78 3.74 0.48
C ILE A 89 25.06 2.30 0.02
N LEU A 90 24.06 1.43 0.07
CA LEU A 90 24.21 0.03 -0.31
C LEU A 90 24.58 -0.10 -1.80
N ASN A 91 23.90 0.62 -2.68
CA ASN A 91 24.23 0.63 -4.10
C ASN A 91 25.66 1.16 -4.36
N SER A 92 26.04 2.27 -3.75
CA SER A 92 27.37 2.86 -3.91
C SER A 92 28.46 1.94 -3.37
N SER A 93 28.21 1.20 -2.29
CA SER A 93 29.16 0.23 -1.73
C SER A 93 29.52 -0.87 -2.74
N VAL A 94 28.51 -1.39 -3.43
CA VAL A 94 28.65 -2.37 -4.51
C VAL A 94 29.38 -1.76 -5.70
N LYS A 95 28.89 -0.63 -6.23
CA LYS A 95 29.47 0.05 -7.39
C LYS A 95 30.93 0.40 -7.22
N ILE A 96 31.28 0.98 -6.06
CA ILE A 96 32.66 1.33 -5.77
C ILE A 96 33.49 0.07 -5.63
N SER A 97 32.94 -1.07 -5.24
CA SER A 97 33.73 -2.30 -5.10
C SER A 97 33.85 -3.07 -6.42
N HIS A 98 32.98 -2.85 -7.41
CA HIS A 98 32.98 -3.60 -8.69
C HIS A 98 34.33 -3.64 -9.42
N HIS A 99 35.11 -2.55 -9.38
CA HIS A 99 36.44 -2.52 -10.02
C HIS A 99 37.47 -3.48 -9.40
N LEU A 100 37.15 -4.10 -8.27
CA LEU A 100 37.98 -5.11 -7.59
C LEU A 100 37.68 -6.52 -8.07
N LEU A 101 36.55 -6.74 -8.76
CA LEU A 101 36.21 -8.02 -9.40
C LEU A 101 37.07 -8.21 -10.65
N LEU A 102 37.28 -9.48 -11.02
CA LEU A 102 38.03 -9.81 -12.24
C LEU A 102 37.21 -9.55 -13.52
N VAL A 103 35.88 -9.52 -13.40
CA VAL A 103 34.94 -9.31 -14.51
C VAL A 103 34.08 -8.09 -14.25
N ASP A 104 33.93 -7.23 -15.26
CA ASP A 104 33.03 -6.08 -15.22
C ASP A 104 31.59 -6.49 -15.58
N ILE A 105 30.84 -6.89 -14.57
CA ILE A 105 29.47 -7.39 -14.69
C ILE A 105 28.53 -6.34 -15.34
N GLU A 106 28.67 -5.06 -15.01
CA GLU A 106 27.78 -3.99 -15.53
C GLU A 106 28.02 -3.76 -17.03
N SER A 107 29.29 -3.71 -17.44
CA SER A 107 29.68 -3.62 -18.85
C SER A 107 29.22 -4.86 -19.61
N SER A 108 29.42 -6.07 -19.08
CA SER A 108 28.97 -7.31 -19.71
C SER A 108 27.46 -7.34 -19.93
N LEU A 109 26.65 -6.95 -18.93
CA LEU A 109 25.19 -6.86 -19.06
C LEU A 109 24.77 -5.83 -20.11
N SER A 110 25.41 -4.67 -20.10
CA SER A 110 25.12 -3.57 -21.03
C SER A 110 25.47 -3.95 -22.46
N GLN A 111 26.62 -4.57 -22.68
CA GLN A 111 27.07 -5.06 -23.99
C GLN A 111 26.15 -6.16 -24.51
N LEU A 112 25.80 -7.13 -23.67
CA LEU A 112 24.90 -8.22 -24.03
C LEU A 112 23.51 -7.69 -24.42
N TYR A 113 22.95 -6.77 -23.63
CA TYR A 113 21.68 -6.13 -23.97
C TYR A 113 21.76 -5.38 -25.30
N CYS A 114 22.79 -4.54 -25.50
CA CYS A 114 23.00 -3.78 -26.73
C CYS A 114 23.19 -4.67 -27.97
N HIS A 115 23.81 -5.83 -27.80
CA HIS A 115 24.00 -6.80 -28.88
C HIS A 115 22.65 -7.25 -29.46
N PHE A 116 21.71 -7.67 -28.61
CA PHE A 116 20.41 -8.15 -29.07
C PHE A 116 19.41 -7.04 -29.37
N SER A 117 19.34 -6.00 -28.55
CA SER A 117 18.34 -4.92 -28.71
C SER A 117 18.47 -4.15 -30.02
N SER A 118 19.67 -4.14 -30.62
CA SER A 118 19.96 -3.47 -31.88
C SER A 118 19.65 -4.30 -33.14
N SER A 119 19.23 -5.58 -33.02
CA SER A 119 18.96 -6.43 -34.18
C SER A 119 17.84 -7.44 -33.95
N SER A 120 16.74 -7.27 -34.68
CA SER A 120 15.64 -8.23 -34.72
C SER A 120 16.07 -9.61 -35.24
N LYS A 121 17.07 -9.67 -36.13
CA LYS A 121 17.65 -10.91 -36.63
C LYS A 121 18.34 -11.69 -35.50
N ARG A 122 19.20 -11.04 -34.72
CA ARG A 122 19.89 -11.68 -33.58
C ARG A 122 18.93 -12.14 -32.48
N VAL A 123 17.83 -11.41 -32.28
CA VAL A 123 16.76 -11.83 -31.36
C VAL A 123 16.04 -13.08 -31.88
N ALA A 124 15.81 -13.19 -33.20
CA ALA A 124 15.21 -14.38 -33.79
C ALA A 124 16.15 -15.60 -33.66
N GLU A 125 17.44 -15.43 -33.95
CA GLU A 125 18.45 -16.48 -33.75
C GLU A 125 18.51 -16.93 -32.29
N LEU A 126 18.55 -16.00 -31.32
CA LEU A 126 18.53 -16.35 -29.89
C LEU A 126 17.30 -17.19 -29.51
N LYS A 127 16.11 -16.89 -30.07
CA LYS A 127 14.89 -17.68 -29.81
C LYS A 127 15.00 -19.12 -30.28
N GLU A 128 15.71 -19.39 -31.38
CA GLU A 128 15.96 -20.76 -31.84
C GLU A 128 16.77 -21.57 -30.81
N TYR A 129 17.69 -20.92 -30.08
CA TYR A 129 18.42 -21.55 -28.98
C TYR A 129 17.53 -21.82 -27.76
N PHE A 130 16.58 -20.94 -27.43
CA PHE A 130 15.57 -21.20 -26.40
C PHE A 130 14.70 -22.43 -26.74
N GLU A 131 14.29 -22.55 -28.00
CA GLU A 131 13.57 -23.74 -28.48
C GLU A 131 14.43 -25.00 -28.37
N PHE A 132 15.73 -24.90 -28.70
CA PHE A 132 16.67 -26.01 -28.58
C PHE A 132 16.85 -26.51 -27.13
N VAL A 133 16.95 -25.61 -26.15
CA VAL A 133 17.08 -25.98 -24.73
C VAL A 133 15.73 -26.26 -24.04
N GLN A 134 14.61 -26.17 -24.78
CA GLN A 134 13.23 -26.37 -24.29
C GLN A 134 12.81 -25.38 -23.19
N GLU A 135 13.20 -24.12 -23.31
CA GLU A 135 12.81 -23.05 -22.40
C GLU A 135 11.97 -21.95 -23.08
N ASP A 136 11.11 -21.29 -22.30
CA ASP A 136 10.32 -20.15 -22.79
C ASP A 136 11.20 -18.92 -22.99
N TYR A 137 11.08 -18.26 -24.15
CA TYR A 137 11.84 -17.05 -24.44
C TYR A 137 11.54 -15.93 -23.45
N LEU A 138 12.58 -15.45 -22.77
CA LEU A 138 12.54 -14.27 -21.92
C LEU A 138 13.45 -13.18 -22.52
N CYS A 139 12.90 -11.97 -22.69
CA CYS A 139 13.71 -10.84 -23.18
C CYS A 139 14.81 -10.45 -22.19
N LEU A 140 15.99 -10.09 -22.70
CA LEU A 140 17.04 -9.49 -21.87
C LEU A 140 16.61 -8.09 -21.40
N LEU A 141 17.00 -7.73 -20.18
CA LEU A 141 16.62 -6.47 -19.55
C LEU A 141 17.81 -5.53 -19.47
N GLN A 142 17.59 -4.28 -19.87
CA GLN A 142 18.62 -3.23 -19.84
C GLN A 142 18.97 -2.87 -18.39
N HIS A 143 20.26 -2.98 -18.07
CA HIS A 143 20.79 -2.36 -16.86
C HIS A 143 20.92 -0.85 -17.08
N ILE A 144 20.45 -0.06 -16.12
CA ILE A 144 20.60 1.40 -16.11
C ILE A 144 21.40 1.76 -14.86
N GLU A 145 22.63 2.25 -15.06
CA GLU A 145 23.58 2.52 -13.99
C GLU A 145 22.99 3.41 -12.88
N ILE A 146 22.29 4.49 -13.23
CA ILE A 146 21.69 5.42 -12.26
C ILE A 146 20.47 4.84 -11.49
N ARG A 147 20.01 3.63 -11.84
CA ARG A 147 18.85 2.98 -11.21
C ARG A 147 19.26 1.65 -10.62
N TRP A 148 19.60 1.69 -9.35
CA TRP A 148 20.20 0.62 -8.58
C TRP A 148 19.38 -0.70 -8.53
N LEU A 149 18.06 -0.65 -8.78
CA LEU A 149 17.19 -1.82 -8.93
C LEU A 149 17.42 -2.63 -10.21
N THR A 150 17.93 -1.98 -11.26
CA THR A 150 18.02 -2.59 -12.59
C THR A 150 19.12 -3.64 -12.65
N LEU A 151 20.21 -3.46 -11.90
CA LEU A 151 21.30 -4.43 -11.87
C LEU A 151 20.79 -5.80 -11.38
N TYR A 152 19.95 -5.81 -10.34
CA TYR A 152 19.30 -7.03 -9.83
C TYR A 152 18.51 -7.74 -10.91
N ILE A 153 17.57 -6.98 -11.48
CA ILE A 153 16.57 -7.51 -12.40
C ILE A 153 17.27 -8.00 -13.67
N SER A 154 18.31 -7.29 -14.13
CA SER A 154 19.13 -7.66 -15.27
C SER A 154 19.98 -8.91 -14.98
N ILE A 155 20.59 -9.03 -13.81
CA ILE A 155 21.34 -10.24 -13.43
C ILE A 155 20.41 -11.43 -13.26
N ALA A 156 19.31 -11.28 -12.53
CA ALA A 156 18.30 -12.32 -12.33
C ALA A 156 17.68 -12.76 -13.65
N ARG A 157 17.47 -11.82 -14.58
CA ARG A 157 17.04 -12.15 -15.94
C ARG A 157 18.14 -12.91 -16.68
N LEU A 158 19.39 -12.44 -16.63
CA LEU A 158 20.52 -13.07 -17.30
C LEU A 158 20.69 -14.53 -16.84
N LEU A 159 20.68 -14.78 -15.54
CA LEU A 159 20.82 -16.14 -14.99
C LEU A 159 19.69 -17.07 -15.48
N LYS A 160 18.47 -16.56 -15.64
CA LYS A 160 17.34 -17.34 -16.19
C LYS A 160 17.45 -17.62 -17.68
N VAL A 161 18.29 -16.88 -18.40
CA VAL A 161 18.49 -17.04 -19.85
C VAL A 161 19.92 -17.47 -20.16
N TYR A 162 20.65 -17.92 -19.13
CA TYR A 162 22.08 -18.13 -19.20
C TYR A 162 22.40 -19.27 -20.14
N ASP A 163 21.77 -20.43 -19.98
CA ASP A 163 21.99 -21.60 -20.84
C ASP A 163 21.78 -21.29 -22.33
N PRO A 164 20.63 -20.72 -22.76
CA PRO A 164 20.45 -20.35 -24.17
C PRO A 164 21.38 -19.22 -24.64
N SER A 165 21.73 -18.25 -23.78
CA SER A 165 22.66 -17.16 -24.15
C SER A 165 24.11 -17.64 -24.28
N SER A 166 24.54 -18.53 -23.39
CA SER A 166 25.88 -19.14 -23.39
C SER A 166 26.06 -20.08 -24.58
N ALA A 167 25.01 -20.80 -24.97
CA ALA A 167 24.99 -21.60 -26.20
C ALA A 167 25.11 -20.74 -27.46
N TYR A 168 24.55 -19.52 -27.46
CA TYR A 168 24.68 -18.56 -28.56
C TYR A 168 26.10 -18.00 -28.70
N PHE A 169 26.79 -17.70 -27.59
CA PHE A 169 28.12 -17.07 -27.60
C PHE A 169 29.32 -18.02 -27.45
N LEU A 170 29.10 -19.32 -27.23
CA LEU A 170 30.15 -20.33 -26.99
C LEU A 170 31.07 -19.97 -25.79
N ASN A 171 30.51 -20.02 -24.58
CA ASN A 171 31.13 -19.79 -23.25
C ASN A 171 31.10 -18.32 -22.76
N MET A 172 30.02 -17.96 -22.06
CA MET A 172 30.06 -16.91 -21.04
C MET A 172 30.09 -17.59 -19.67
N ASP A 173 30.98 -17.17 -18.76
CA ASP A 173 31.05 -17.62 -17.35
C ASP A 173 30.62 -16.46 -16.43
N ILE A 174 29.41 -16.50 -15.86
CA ILE A 174 28.87 -15.41 -14.98
C ILE A 174 28.25 -15.95 -13.67
N GLU A 175 28.27 -17.25 -13.40
CA GLU A 175 27.27 -17.84 -12.49
C GLU A 175 27.40 -17.63 -10.97
N ASP A 176 28.45 -16.99 -10.43
CA ASP A 176 28.65 -17.02 -8.98
C ASP A 176 28.86 -15.66 -8.27
N GLU A 177 29.39 -14.63 -8.94
CA GLU A 177 29.40 -13.25 -8.40
C GLU A 177 27.99 -12.64 -8.40
N ALA A 178 27.15 -13.09 -9.33
CA ALA A 178 25.76 -12.70 -9.49
C ALA A 178 24.93 -13.00 -8.23
N LYS A 179 25.00 -14.22 -7.68
CA LYS A 179 24.22 -14.68 -6.49
C LYS A 179 24.44 -13.80 -5.25
N PHE A 180 25.61 -13.18 -5.12
CA PHE A 180 25.92 -12.28 -4.00
C PHE A 180 25.23 -10.91 -4.12
N LEU A 181 25.13 -10.36 -5.33
CA LEU A 181 24.38 -9.13 -5.60
C LEU A 181 22.89 -9.26 -5.21
N PHE A 182 22.34 -10.48 -5.23
CA PHE A 182 20.99 -10.76 -4.72
C PHE A 182 20.86 -10.49 -3.22
N ASP A 183 21.87 -10.78 -2.38
CA ASP A 183 21.76 -10.57 -0.93
C ASP A 183 21.68 -9.06 -0.58
N ILE A 184 22.47 -8.21 -1.24
CA ILE A 184 22.42 -6.75 -1.03
C ILE A 184 21.15 -6.15 -1.64
N GLN A 185 20.72 -6.60 -2.82
CA GLN A 185 19.54 -6.07 -3.49
C GLN A 185 18.23 -6.55 -2.87
N THR A 186 18.17 -7.76 -2.31
CA THR A 186 17.02 -8.20 -1.49
C THR A 186 16.88 -7.36 -0.23
N LYS A 187 17.99 -6.96 0.41
CA LYS A 187 17.95 -5.99 1.52
C LYS A 187 17.51 -4.60 1.10
N ASN A 188 17.88 -4.15 -0.10
CA ASN A 188 17.30 -2.93 -0.65
C ASN A 188 15.78 -3.04 -0.90
N LEU A 189 15.29 -4.17 -1.40
CA LEU A 189 13.84 -4.42 -1.55
C LEU A 189 13.11 -4.42 -0.19
N GLU A 190 13.77 -4.87 0.88
CA GLU A 190 13.24 -4.74 2.25
C GLU A 190 13.15 -3.26 2.67
N LEU A 191 14.18 -2.44 2.40
CA LEU A 191 14.19 -1.01 2.73
C LEU A 191 13.15 -0.18 1.95
N GLN A 192 12.77 -0.64 0.75
CA GLN A 192 11.75 0.00 -0.08
C GLN A 192 10.32 -0.14 0.45
N ARG A 193 10.07 -1.08 1.35
CA ARG A 193 8.71 -1.36 1.82
C ARG A 193 8.10 -0.10 2.44
N TYR A 194 6.85 0.14 2.09
CA TYR A 194 6.07 1.18 2.74
C TYR A 194 5.93 0.85 4.24
N GLY A 195 6.45 1.73 5.10
CA GLY A 195 6.41 1.55 6.56
C GLY A 195 7.68 0.96 7.19
N THR A 196 8.80 0.83 6.46
CA THR A 196 10.10 0.49 7.08
C THR A 196 10.44 1.50 8.17
N SER A 197 10.76 1.04 9.38
CA SER A 197 11.17 1.89 10.50
C SER A 197 12.70 2.05 10.56
N ILE A 198 13.20 2.98 11.37
CA ILE A 198 14.64 3.07 11.66
C ILE A 198 15.17 1.81 12.38
N ALA A 199 14.32 1.14 13.16
CA ALA A 199 14.66 -0.13 13.77
C ALA A 199 14.80 -1.26 12.75
N ASP A 200 13.92 -1.30 11.74
CA ASP A 200 14.04 -2.23 10.61
C ASP A 200 15.32 -1.99 9.83
N LEU A 201 15.66 -0.72 9.57
CA LEU A 201 16.92 -0.35 8.94
C LEU A 201 18.11 -0.90 9.72
N HIS A 202 18.18 -0.66 11.04
CA HIS A 202 19.27 -1.19 11.87
C HIS A 202 19.37 -2.71 11.78
N ARG A 203 18.24 -3.42 11.95
CA ARG A 203 18.18 -4.88 11.80
C ARG A 203 18.67 -5.35 10.43
N ILE A 204 18.25 -4.69 9.35
CA ILE A 204 18.62 -5.02 7.96
C ILE A 204 20.12 -4.87 7.76
N ILE A 205 20.69 -3.72 8.16
CA ILE A 205 22.11 -3.41 7.96
C ILE A 205 22.98 -4.30 8.84
N THR A 206 22.66 -4.47 10.12
CA THR A 206 23.42 -5.34 11.04
C THR A 206 23.38 -6.79 10.57
N SER A 207 22.22 -7.29 10.10
CA SER A 207 22.13 -8.64 9.52
C SER A 207 22.95 -8.78 8.24
N LEU A 208 22.98 -7.76 7.39
CA LEU A 208 23.79 -7.76 6.18
C LEU A 208 25.28 -7.79 6.54
N LEU A 209 25.74 -6.85 7.38
CA LEU A 209 27.13 -6.77 7.81
C LEU A 209 27.60 -8.06 8.49
N LYS A 210 26.77 -8.68 9.33
CA LYS A 210 27.07 -10.00 9.88
C LYS A 210 27.31 -11.05 8.78
N LYS A 211 26.40 -11.17 7.81
CA LYS A 211 26.57 -12.10 6.69
C LYS A 211 27.81 -11.81 5.85
N LEU A 212 28.12 -10.52 5.63
CA LEU A 212 29.30 -10.11 4.88
C LEU A 212 30.58 -10.48 5.62
N ASN A 213 30.64 -10.22 6.92
CA ASN A 213 31.77 -10.58 7.79
C ASN A 213 31.93 -12.10 7.89
N ASP A 214 30.86 -12.86 8.13
CA ASP A 214 30.89 -14.33 8.18
C ASP A 214 31.44 -14.91 6.86
N ARG A 215 31.01 -14.37 5.71
CA ARG A 215 31.52 -14.77 4.39
C ARG A 215 32.99 -14.39 4.18
N LEU A 216 33.39 -13.21 4.63
CA LEU A 216 34.77 -12.72 4.55
C LEU A 216 35.73 -13.60 5.37
N GLU A 217 35.36 -13.89 6.62
CA GLU A 217 36.14 -14.72 7.55
C GLU A 217 36.25 -16.16 7.05
N GLN A 218 35.15 -16.75 6.60
CA GLN A 218 35.10 -18.13 6.14
C GLN A 218 35.59 -18.30 4.69
N LYS A 219 35.83 -17.21 3.97
CA LYS A 219 36.09 -17.20 2.52
C LYS A 219 35.07 -18.07 1.76
N TYR A 220 33.80 -17.97 2.17
CA TYR A 220 32.77 -18.91 1.76
C TYR A 220 32.25 -18.60 0.35
N PHE A 221 32.21 -19.65 -0.48
CA PHE A 221 31.57 -19.66 -1.80
C PHE A 221 30.44 -20.69 -1.82
N GLY A 222 29.44 -20.46 -2.67
CA GLY A 222 28.33 -21.40 -2.87
C GLY A 222 28.82 -22.75 -3.37
N GLN A 223 28.00 -23.80 -3.21
CA GLN A 223 28.40 -25.18 -3.56
C GLN A 223 28.83 -25.31 -5.02
N GLN A 224 28.07 -24.76 -5.96
CA GLN A 224 28.41 -24.81 -7.40
C GLN A 224 29.71 -24.04 -7.70
N THR A 225 29.87 -22.85 -7.12
CA THR A 225 31.10 -22.06 -7.23
C THR A 225 32.32 -22.82 -6.74
N ARG A 226 32.22 -23.53 -5.62
CA ARG A 226 33.34 -24.32 -5.08
C ARG A 226 33.71 -25.47 -6.02
N ILE A 227 32.73 -26.10 -6.66
CA ILE A 227 32.99 -27.16 -7.65
C ILE A 227 33.78 -26.57 -8.82
N LEU A 228 33.38 -25.40 -9.33
CA LEU A 228 34.08 -24.72 -10.44
C LEU A 228 35.47 -24.23 -10.03
N LEU A 229 35.61 -23.56 -8.88
CA LEU A 229 36.88 -23.08 -8.34
C LEU A 229 37.89 -24.22 -8.13
N ASN A 230 37.42 -25.38 -7.64
CA ASN A 230 38.28 -26.55 -7.47
C ASN A 230 38.72 -27.18 -8.79
N ALA A 231 38.02 -26.91 -9.90
CA ALA A 231 38.39 -27.37 -11.23
C ALA A 231 39.39 -26.44 -11.95
N MET A 232 39.66 -25.25 -11.40
CA MET A 232 40.56 -24.25 -11.97
C MET A 232 42.02 -24.44 -11.53
N PRO A 233 43.00 -23.92 -12.29
CA PRO A 233 44.40 -23.86 -11.86
C PRO A 233 44.57 -23.13 -10.50
N GLU A 234 45.49 -23.60 -9.65
CA GLU A 234 45.71 -23.04 -8.30
C GLU A 234 46.01 -21.54 -8.31
N ASP A 235 46.77 -21.04 -9.30
CA ASP A 235 47.12 -19.62 -9.40
C ASP A 235 45.92 -18.73 -9.74
N VAL A 236 44.95 -19.26 -10.50
CA VAL A 236 43.70 -18.58 -10.84
C VAL A 236 42.75 -18.63 -9.64
N HIS A 237 42.67 -19.78 -8.98
CA HIS A 237 41.88 -20.00 -7.77
C HIS A 237 42.29 -19.02 -6.66
N GLU A 238 43.58 -18.90 -6.34
CA GLU A 238 44.05 -17.97 -5.30
C GLU A 238 43.78 -16.49 -5.65
N LYS A 239 43.93 -16.11 -6.92
CA LYS A 239 43.64 -14.75 -7.38
C LYS A 239 42.16 -14.40 -7.25
N LEU A 240 41.26 -15.32 -7.62
CA LEU A 240 39.81 -15.15 -7.47
C LEU A 240 39.42 -14.98 -6.01
N ILE A 241 39.92 -15.83 -5.11
CA ILE A 241 39.66 -15.71 -3.67
C ILE A 241 40.17 -14.36 -3.14
N SER A 242 41.38 -13.95 -3.52
CA SER A 242 41.97 -12.69 -3.07
C SER A 242 41.20 -11.46 -3.56
N SER A 243 40.79 -11.45 -4.83
CA SER A 243 39.92 -10.42 -5.42
C SER A 243 38.58 -10.34 -4.69
N PHE A 244 37.93 -11.48 -4.46
CA PHE A 244 36.66 -11.56 -3.76
C PHE A 244 36.73 -11.07 -2.30
N VAL A 245 37.78 -11.44 -1.57
CA VAL A 245 38.01 -10.97 -0.19
C VAL A 245 38.20 -9.44 -0.15
N LYS A 246 38.96 -8.87 -1.08
CA LYS A 246 39.12 -7.41 -1.21
C LYS A 246 37.80 -6.72 -1.55
N TYR A 247 37.04 -7.31 -2.47
CA TYR A 247 35.72 -6.84 -2.85
C TYR A 247 34.77 -6.75 -1.64
N LEU A 248 34.64 -7.84 -0.87
CA LEU A 248 33.82 -7.87 0.34
C LEU A 248 34.29 -6.87 1.40
N GLY A 249 35.59 -6.80 1.64
CA GLY A 249 36.17 -5.85 2.60
C GLY A 249 35.88 -4.39 2.25
N SER A 250 35.93 -4.04 0.96
CA SER A 250 35.59 -2.70 0.46
C SER A 250 34.11 -2.35 0.68
N ILE A 251 33.19 -3.29 0.42
CA ILE A 251 31.75 -3.10 0.69
C ILE A 251 31.52 -2.82 2.16
N ILE A 252 32.06 -3.67 3.04
CA ILE A 252 31.93 -3.55 4.50
C ILE A 252 32.45 -2.18 4.95
N GLN A 253 33.64 -1.79 4.52
CA GLN A 253 34.24 -0.49 4.85
C GLN A 253 33.38 0.70 4.39
N TYR A 254 32.79 0.62 3.20
CA TYR A 254 31.93 1.70 2.70
C TYR A 254 30.63 1.80 3.50
N ILE A 255 30.02 0.67 3.87
CA ILE A 255 28.84 0.66 4.73
C ILE A 255 29.21 1.31 6.07
N HIS A 256 30.26 0.88 6.77
CA HIS A 256 30.68 1.50 8.04
C HIS A 256 30.96 3.02 7.94
N LYS A 257 31.42 3.49 6.78
CA LYS A 257 31.73 4.91 6.57
C LYS A 257 30.48 5.81 6.58
N TYR A 258 29.36 5.34 6.04
CA TYR A 258 28.14 6.14 5.85
C TYR A 258 26.95 5.66 6.66
N TYR A 259 26.94 4.39 7.04
CA TYR A 259 26.18 3.85 8.13
C TYR A 259 27.06 3.92 9.37
N ASP A 260 26.87 4.98 10.14
CA ASP A 260 27.56 5.12 11.42
C ASP A 260 27.00 4.06 12.38
N GLU A 261 27.70 2.92 12.48
CA GLU A 261 27.41 1.87 13.47
C GLU A 261 27.50 2.39 14.91
N HIS A 262 28.20 3.52 15.10
CA HIS A 262 28.29 4.24 16.37
C HIS A 262 27.34 5.43 16.42
N SER A 263 26.39 5.56 15.47
CA SER A 263 25.26 6.45 15.64
C SER A 263 24.40 5.82 16.73
N LEU A 264 24.73 6.21 17.96
CA LEU A 264 23.99 6.01 19.19
C LEU A 264 22.48 6.05 18.93
N LEU A 265 22.03 6.90 18.00
CA LEU A 265 20.67 6.98 17.52
C LEU A 265 20.09 5.66 17.01
N ALA A 266 20.62 5.06 15.93
CA ALA A 266 19.99 3.91 15.27
C ALA A 266 19.93 2.67 16.18
N GLU A 267 21.01 2.43 16.93
CA GLU A 267 21.10 1.37 17.93
C GLU A 267 20.13 1.63 19.09
N SER A 268 20.09 2.86 19.62
CA SER A 268 19.22 3.18 20.75
C SER A 268 17.75 3.07 20.36
N VAL A 269 17.36 3.60 19.20
CA VAL A 269 15.95 3.53 18.76
C VAL A 269 15.55 2.15 18.23
N ALA A 270 16.50 1.26 17.91
CA ALA A 270 16.19 -0.08 17.42
C ALA A 270 15.37 -0.91 18.41
N ILE A 271 15.48 -0.62 19.71
CA ILE A 271 14.71 -1.28 20.77
C ILE A 271 13.19 -1.11 20.58
N PHE A 272 12.74 -0.07 19.87
CA PHE A 272 11.33 0.16 19.61
C PHE A 272 10.80 -0.67 18.43
N GLY A 273 11.67 -1.31 17.65
CA GLY A 273 11.28 -2.20 16.54
C GLY A 273 10.97 -3.63 16.93
N ILE A 274 10.93 -3.95 18.22
CA ILE A 274 10.65 -5.31 18.70
C ILE A 274 9.15 -5.58 18.78
N THR A 275 8.78 -6.85 18.66
CA THR A 275 7.38 -7.32 18.76
C THR A 275 6.95 -7.61 20.20
N GLU A 276 7.88 -7.47 21.16
CA GLU A 276 7.69 -7.80 22.58
C GLU A 276 8.23 -6.67 23.45
N ILE A 277 7.34 -5.79 23.93
CA ILE A 277 7.74 -4.55 24.64
C ILE A 277 8.35 -4.82 26.03
N ASP A 278 8.08 -6.00 26.62
CA ASP A 278 8.61 -6.44 27.91
C ASP A 278 10.12 -6.70 27.88
N GLN A 279 10.70 -6.86 26.70
CA GLN A 279 12.15 -6.96 26.52
C GLN A 279 12.85 -5.59 26.61
N ILE A 280 12.12 -4.47 26.53
CA ILE A 280 12.70 -3.13 26.62
C ILE A 280 13.03 -2.79 28.07
N LYS A 281 14.28 -2.41 28.32
CA LYS A 281 14.70 -1.93 29.64
C LYS A 281 14.66 -0.41 29.70
N PHE A 282 14.25 0.14 30.84
CA PHE A 282 14.13 1.59 31.00
C PHE A 282 15.46 2.33 30.86
N ASP A 283 16.59 1.71 31.21
CA ASP A 283 17.91 2.31 30.99
C ASP A 283 18.20 2.54 29.49
N GLN A 284 17.68 1.67 28.62
CA GLN A 284 17.76 1.83 27.17
C GLN A 284 16.85 2.96 26.70
N ILE A 285 15.63 3.07 27.25
CA ILE A 285 14.71 4.18 26.97
C ILE A 285 15.31 5.52 27.40
N ALA A 286 15.87 5.60 28.60
CA ALA A 286 16.51 6.81 29.11
C ALA A 286 17.70 7.24 28.24
N LYS A 287 18.51 6.29 27.76
CA LYS A 287 19.57 6.56 26.77
C LYS A 287 18.97 7.14 25.48
N CYS A 288 17.88 6.56 24.97
CA CYS A 288 17.19 7.08 23.78
C CYS A 288 16.74 8.52 23.99
N VAL A 289 16.02 8.79 25.08
CA VAL A 289 15.51 10.12 25.41
C VAL A 289 16.64 11.15 25.49
N ALA A 290 17.77 10.78 26.10
CA ALA A 290 18.94 11.64 26.20
C ALA A 290 19.59 11.91 24.83
N ILE A 291 19.75 10.89 23.99
CA ILE A 291 20.31 11.01 22.63
C ILE A 291 19.40 11.86 21.74
N LEU A 292 18.09 11.67 21.86
CA LEU A 292 17.08 12.40 21.11
C LEU A 292 16.84 13.82 21.65
N ASN A 293 17.38 14.12 22.84
CA ASN A 293 17.16 15.38 23.56
C ASN A 293 15.66 15.72 23.69
N LEU A 294 14.85 14.71 24.03
CA LEU A 294 13.39 14.86 24.16
C LEU A 294 13.02 15.43 25.53
N ALA A 295 12.17 16.45 25.52
CA ALA A 295 11.56 16.99 26.74
C ALA A 295 10.41 16.06 27.19
N VAL A 296 10.76 15.06 28.00
CA VAL A 296 9.81 14.12 28.62
C VAL A 296 10.01 14.01 30.12
N ASP A 297 8.92 13.77 30.83
CA ASP A 297 8.92 13.47 32.26
C ASP A 297 9.34 12.00 32.46
N HIS A 298 10.55 11.78 32.99
CA HIS A 298 11.13 10.44 33.08
C HIS A 298 10.39 9.54 34.08
N ASP A 299 9.86 10.12 35.16
CA ASP A 299 9.13 9.37 36.17
C ASP A 299 7.79 8.90 35.61
N LYS A 300 7.06 9.80 34.91
CA LYS A 300 5.82 9.40 34.21
C LYS A 300 6.07 8.41 33.09
N LEU A 301 7.12 8.62 32.28
CA LEU A 301 7.48 7.72 31.20
C LEU A 301 7.79 6.31 31.73
N PHE A 302 8.46 6.21 32.87
CA PHE A 302 8.70 4.92 33.52
C PHE A 302 7.38 4.21 33.87
N GLU A 303 6.48 4.89 34.57
CA GLU A 303 5.18 4.34 34.97
C GLU A 303 4.33 3.92 33.76
N GLU A 304 4.30 4.73 32.70
CA GLU A 304 3.58 4.42 31.46
C GLU A 304 4.14 3.17 30.78
N ILE A 305 5.46 3.04 30.67
CA ILE A 305 6.11 1.88 30.05
C ILE A 305 5.87 0.61 30.87
N ILE A 306 5.95 0.68 32.19
CA ILE A 306 5.62 -0.47 33.06
C ILE A 306 4.16 -0.89 32.85
N SER A 307 3.23 0.07 32.76
CA SER A 307 1.83 -0.22 32.46
C SER A 307 1.68 -0.93 31.10
N LEU A 308 2.37 -0.45 30.05
CA LEU A 308 2.39 -1.07 28.72
C LEU A 308 2.96 -2.49 28.73
N GLN A 309 4.03 -2.72 29.48
CA GLN A 309 4.62 -4.05 29.63
C GLN A 309 3.68 -5.01 30.37
N ASN A 310 2.98 -4.54 31.39
CA ASN A 310 2.00 -5.35 32.12
C ASN A 310 0.82 -5.71 31.22
N THR A 311 0.25 -4.72 30.50
CA THR A 311 -0.83 -4.97 29.52
C THR A 311 -0.38 -5.94 28.43
N TYR A 312 0.85 -5.81 27.93
CA TYR A 312 1.40 -6.75 26.95
C TYR A 312 1.50 -8.17 27.52
N LYS A 313 2.02 -8.34 28.74
CA LYS A 313 2.12 -9.64 29.41
C LYS A 313 0.75 -10.26 29.66
N GLU A 314 -0.24 -9.47 30.07
CA GLU A 314 -1.62 -9.95 30.25
C GLU A 314 -2.18 -10.46 28.92
N VAL A 315 -2.04 -9.68 27.84
CA VAL A 315 -2.49 -10.08 26.50
C VAL A 315 -1.76 -11.34 26.02
N ASN A 316 -0.45 -11.43 26.25
CA ASN A 316 0.35 -12.56 25.78
C ASN A 316 0.17 -13.83 26.64
N SER A 317 0.03 -13.70 27.96
CA SER A 317 -0.29 -14.80 28.87
C SER A 317 -1.67 -15.38 28.60
N TYR A 318 -2.64 -14.51 28.33
CA TYR A 318 -3.96 -14.93 27.89
C TYR A 318 -3.88 -15.71 26.57
N ARG A 319 -3.10 -15.21 25.61
CA ARG A 319 -2.83 -15.90 24.33
C ARG A 319 -2.18 -17.27 24.56
N GLU A 320 -1.14 -17.38 25.38
CA GLU A 320 -0.45 -18.65 25.67
C GLU A 320 -1.32 -19.65 26.43
N SER A 321 -2.05 -19.20 27.45
CA SER A 321 -3.01 -20.03 28.19
C SER A 321 -4.05 -20.62 27.25
N LEU A 322 -4.53 -19.79 26.31
CA LEU A 322 -5.43 -20.25 25.27
C LEU A 322 -4.75 -21.29 24.36
N PHE A 323 -3.53 -21.04 23.87
CA PHE A 323 -2.78 -22.02 23.08
C PHE A 323 -2.59 -23.37 23.80
N VAL A 324 -2.29 -23.36 25.09
CA VAL A 324 -2.11 -24.58 25.89
C VAL A 324 -3.43 -25.32 26.12
N GLN A 325 -4.52 -24.60 26.40
CA GLN A 325 -5.86 -25.19 26.49
C GLN A 325 -6.26 -25.86 25.18
N ILE A 326 -5.93 -25.24 24.06
CA ILE A 326 -6.14 -25.76 22.71
C ILE A 326 -5.34 -27.05 22.49
N GLU A 327 -4.03 -27.05 22.78
CA GLU A 327 -3.17 -28.24 22.59
C GLU A 327 -3.61 -29.43 23.44
N LYS A 328 -4.07 -29.17 24.67
CA LYS A 328 -4.57 -30.20 25.60
C LYS A 328 -5.85 -30.87 25.09
N TYR A 329 -6.69 -30.15 24.37
CA TYR A 329 -7.92 -30.67 23.79
C TYR A 329 -7.71 -31.42 22.46
N VAL A 330 -6.68 -31.06 21.69
CA VAL A 330 -6.45 -31.63 20.34
C VAL A 330 -5.52 -32.86 20.35
N GLY A 331 -4.87 -33.18 21.47
CA GLY A 331 -4.28 -34.50 21.70
C GLY A 331 -3.16 -34.90 20.74
N GLY A 332 -2.00 -34.25 20.86
CA GLY A 332 -0.68 -34.85 20.60
C GLY A 332 -0.33 -35.38 19.20
N HIS A 333 -1.15 -35.19 18.16
CA HIS A 333 -0.76 -35.47 16.79
C HIS A 333 -0.74 -34.19 15.94
N GLU A 334 0.37 -34.00 15.21
CA GLU A 334 0.48 -33.04 14.12
C GLU A 334 -0.68 -33.25 13.14
N ILE A 335 -1.77 -32.46 13.26
CA ILE A 335 -2.55 -31.91 12.15
C ILE A 335 -3.55 -30.84 12.67
N LYS A 336 -3.29 -29.62 12.17
CA LYS A 336 -4.16 -28.47 11.86
C LYS A 336 -5.07 -27.87 12.95
N LYS A 337 -4.71 -26.62 13.29
CA LYS A 337 -5.45 -25.42 13.79
C LYS A 337 -6.98 -25.31 13.61
N GLN A 338 -7.66 -26.24 12.92
CA GLN A 338 -9.05 -26.14 12.49
C GLN A 338 -10.06 -26.76 13.48
N MET A 339 -9.65 -27.77 14.28
CA MET A 339 -10.51 -28.39 15.31
C MET A 339 -10.63 -27.57 16.60
N VAL A 340 -9.83 -26.51 16.69
CA VAL A 340 -9.79 -25.59 17.82
C VAL A 340 -11.13 -24.85 18.00
N ASN A 341 -11.96 -24.73 16.97
CA ASN A 341 -13.19 -23.95 17.04
C ASN A 341 -14.38 -24.70 17.65
N GLU A 342 -14.32 -26.02 17.83
CA GLU A 342 -15.50 -26.82 18.24
C GLU A 342 -15.58 -27.09 19.76
N VAL A 343 -14.56 -26.72 20.53
CA VAL A 343 -14.46 -27.03 21.97
C VAL A 343 -14.83 -25.83 22.88
N PHE A 344 -14.91 -24.62 22.35
CA PHE A 344 -14.87 -23.38 23.16
C PHE A 344 -16.22 -22.82 23.64
N GLU A 345 -17.31 -23.58 23.54
CA GLU A 345 -18.65 -23.13 23.98
C GLU A 345 -18.86 -23.15 25.52
N GLU A 346 -17.87 -23.47 26.36
CA GLU A 346 -18.09 -23.71 27.80
C GLU A 346 -17.18 -22.95 28.80
N LEU A 347 -16.49 -21.86 28.46
CA LEU A 347 -15.67 -21.10 29.44
C LEU A 347 -16.16 -19.66 29.70
N ASP A 348 -16.43 -19.39 30.98
CA ASP A 348 -17.28 -18.35 31.57
C ASP A 348 -16.66 -16.92 31.66
N ASP A 349 -15.74 -16.56 30.76
CA ASP A 349 -15.14 -15.21 30.73
C ASP A 349 -15.03 -14.65 29.29
N GLU A 350 -16.13 -14.83 28.54
CA GLU A 350 -16.27 -14.62 27.09
C GLU A 350 -15.75 -13.28 26.53
N GLU A 351 -15.81 -12.16 27.26
CA GLU A 351 -15.59 -10.84 26.63
C GLU A 351 -14.09 -10.50 26.47
N LEU A 352 -13.26 -10.87 27.43
CA LEU A 352 -11.81 -10.65 27.36
C LEU A 352 -11.16 -11.68 26.44
N VAL A 353 -11.65 -12.92 26.53
CA VAL A 353 -11.28 -14.06 25.69
C VAL A 353 -11.52 -13.75 24.21
N ASN A 354 -12.73 -13.31 23.87
CA ASN A 354 -13.08 -12.98 22.50
C ASN A 354 -12.36 -11.72 22.00
N LYS A 355 -12.13 -10.69 22.84
CA LYS A 355 -11.35 -9.50 22.43
C LYS A 355 -9.90 -9.82 22.06
N ILE A 356 -9.24 -10.71 22.80
CA ILE A 356 -7.86 -11.10 22.54
C ILE A 356 -7.78 -12.08 21.37
N LEU A 357 -8.78 -12.97 21.24
CA LEU A 357 -8.92 -13.88 20.11
C LEU A 357 -9.19 -13.18 18.78
N THR A 358 -10.10 -12.20 18.73
CA THR A 358 -10.37 -11.45 17.49
C THR A 358 -9.14 -10.65 17.03
N GLN A 359 -8.26 -10.26 17.95
CA GLN A 359 -6.99 -9.61 17.62
C GLN A 359 -5.90 -10.60 17.22
N ALA A 360 -5.83 -11.79 17.84
CA ALA A 360 -4.86 -12.82 17.49
C ALA A 360 -5.21 -13.63 16.22
N GLN A 361 -6.51 -13.83 15.93
CA GLN A 361 -7.00 -14.58 14.76
C GLN A 361 -6.78 -13.83 13.44
N ASN A 362 -6.81 -12.49 13.45
CA ASN A 362 -6.41 -11.65 12.29
C ASN A 362 -4.94 -11.84 11.86
N HIS A 363 -4.14 -12.54 12.66
CA HIS A 363 -2.70 -12.73 12.45
C HIS A 363 -2.27 -14.20 12.38
N GLN A 364 -3.19 -15.15 12.15
CA GLN A 364 -2.86 -16.58 12.25
C GLN A 364 -2.03 -17.18 11.10
N ASP A 365 -1.66 -16.39 10.08
CA ASP A 365 -0.54 -16.71 9.17
C ASP A 365 0.65 -15.73 9.27
N SER A 366 0.65 -14.79 10.22
CA SER A 366 1.73 -13.81 10.32
C SER A 366 1.81 -13.04 11.66
N CYS A 367 1.94 -13.76 12.78
CA CYS A 367 2.54 -13.14 13.98
C CYS A 367 4.01 -12.70 13.72
N HIS A 368 4.61 -13.13 12.60
CA HIS A 368 5.85 -12.60 12.06
C HIS A 368 5.70 -11.33 11.19
N LYS A 369 4.51 -10.71 11.06
CA LYS A 369 4.31 -9.49 10.23
C LYS A 369 3.31 -8.45 10.79
N ILE A 370 3.11 -8.33 12.10
CA ILE A 370 2.58 -7.06 12.65
C ILE A 370 3.72 -6.06 12.61
N ARG A 371 3.52 -4.90 11.97
CA ARG A 371 4.57 -3.88 11.98
C ARG A 371 4.70 -3.30 13.40
N PRO A 372 5.92 -3.06 13.90
CA PRO A 372 6.12 -2.50 15.24
C PRO A 372 5.30 -1.22 15.51
N ASP A 373 5.15 -0.30 14.55
CA ASP A 373 4.35 0.93 14.69
C ASP A 373 2.87 0.64 15.03
N GLN A 374 2.32 -0.44 14.48
CA GLN A 374 0.94 -0.86 14.74
C GLN A 374 0.79 -1.51 16.11
N LEU A 375 1.80 -2.24 16.57
CA LEU A 375 1.83 -2.80 17.93
C LEU A 375 1.83 -1.69 18.98
N TRP A 376 2.67 -0.66 18.80
CA TRP A 376 2.68 0.49 19.70
C TRP A 376 1.35 1.23 19.73
N THR A 377 0.75 1.44 18.56
CA THR A 377 -0.59 2.03 18.45
C THR A 377 -1.62 1.23 19.24
N PHE A 378 -1.62 -0.09 19.05
CA PHE A 378 -2.54 -1.00 19.73
C PHE A 378 -2.40 -0.96 21.26
N LEU A 379 -1.16 -1.03 21.77
CA LEU A 379 -0.89 -1.04 23.21
C LEU A 379 -1.27 0.29 23.87
N ILE A 380 -0.93 1.42 23.22
CA ILE A 380 -1.26 2.75 23.74
C ILE A 380 -2.78 2.95 23.81
N ILE A 381 -3.54 2.53 22.79
CA ILE A 381 -5.02 2.63 22.79
C ILE A 381 -5.65 1.73 23.87
N LYS A 382 -5.03 0.58 24.16
CA LYS A 382 -5.59 -0.41 25.09
C LYS A 382 -5.50 0.01 26.55
N ILE A 383 -4.55 0.85 26.89
CA ILE A 383 -4.38 1.35 28.25
C ILE A 383 -5.42 2.45 28.54
N THR A 384 -6.02 2.38 29.73
CA THR A 384 -7.04 3.33 30.20
C THR A 384 -6.45 4.66 30.68
N THR A 385 -5.18 4.69 31.08
CA THR A 385 -4.43 5.91 31.41
C THR A 385 -3.86 6.58 30.16
N HIS A 386 -3.73 7.91 30.17
CA HIS A 386 -3.12 8.63 29.05
C HIS A 386 -1.61 8.36 29.03
N CYS A 387 -1.09 7.82 27.93
CA CYS A 387 0.35 7.56 27.74
C CYS A 387 1.01 8.71 26.96
N ASP A 388 0.96 9.92 27.50
CA ASP A 388 1.36 11.13 26.79
C ASP A 388 2.88 11.15 26.53
N GLU A 389 3.69 10.77 27.50
CA GLU A 389 5.16 10.79 27.37
C GLU A 389 5.66 9.69 26.43
N THR A 390 5.07 8.50 26.53
CA THR A 390 5.35 7.39 25.62
C THR A 390 4.91 7.73 24.20
N THR A 391 3.73 8.36 24.04
CA THR A 391 3.25 8.77 22.72
C THR A 391 4.19 9.79 22.08
N LYS A 392 4.73 10.76 22.82
CA LYS A 392 5.75 11.71 22.31
C LYS A 392 6.99 10.96 21.81
N LEU A 393 7.52 10.04 22.63
CA LEU A 393 8.71 9.26 22.31
C LEU A 393 8.51 8.39 21.05
N ILE A 394 7.44 7.60 21.02
CA ILE A 394 7.10 6.73 19.89
C ILE A 394 6.82 7.56 18.64
N SER A 395 6.08 8.65 18.77
CA SER A 395 5.78 9.52 17.63
C SER A 395 7.06 10.07 17.01
N TYR A 396 8.03 10.45 17.85
CA TYR A 396 9.33 10.91 17.37
C TYR A 396 10.11 9.79 16.66
N VAL A 397 10.26 8.63 17.31
CA VAL A 397 11.05 7.50 16.80
C VAL A 397 10.54 7.04 15.44
N TYR A 398 9.22 6.88 15.27
CA TYR A 398 8.66 6.43 13.99
C TYR A 398 8.59 7.51 12.91
N SER A 399 8.63 8.79 13.28
CA SER A 399 8.71 9.89 12.30
C SER A 399 10.11 10.01 11.67
N ILE A 400 11.12 9.31 12.19
CA ILE A 400 12.46 9.30 11.61
C ILE A 400 12.44 8.55 10.26
N SER A 401 12.71 9.28 9.17
CA SER A 401 12.79 8.68 7.84
C SER A 401 14.02 7.76 7.71
N CYS A 402 13.78 6.55 7.24
CA CYS A 402 14.80 5.52 7.01
C CYS A 402 15.19 5.36 5.54
N SER A 403 14.40 5.90 4.59
CA SER A 403 14.65 5.77 3.16
C SER A 403 13.68 6.64 2.33
N ASN A 404 14.20 7.24 1.25
CA ASN A 404 13.44 7.85 0.16
C ASN A 404 13.20 6.87 -1.02
N ALA A 405 13.63 5.61 -0.90
CA ALA A 405 13.58 4.63 -1.98
C ALA A 405 12.17 4.31 -2.49
N PHE A 406 11.16 4.38 -1.61
CA PHE A 406 9.76 4.23 -2.04
C PHE A 406 9.37 5.33 -3.04
N THR A 407 9.76 6.57 -2.76
CA THR A 407 9.52 7.71 -3.65
C THR A 407 10.30 7.58 -4.95
N GLU A 408 11.56 7.18 -4.88
CA GLU A 408 12.37 6.86 -6.06
C GLU A 408 11.75 5.75 -6.91
N ASP A 409 11.14 4.74 -6.27
CA ASP A 409 10.48 3.66 -6.98
C ASP A 409 9.26 4.16 -7.78
N VAL A 410 8.49 5.10 -7.24
CA VAL A 410 7.42 5.76 -8.01
C VAL A 410 8.00 6.49 -9.23
N PHE A 411 9.09 7.25 -9.08
CA PHE A 411 9.82 7.85 -10.21
C PHE A 411 10.40 6.79 -11.17
N SER A 412 10.72 5.60 -10.67
CA SER A 412 11.25 4.48 -11.46
C SER A 412 10.21 3.97 -12.45
N HIS A 413 8.99 3.71 -11.97
CA HIS A 413 7.85 3.25 -12.75
C HIS A 413 7.40 4.26 -13.80
N MET A 414 7.46 5.56 -13.48
CA MET A 414 7.08 6.64 -14.40
C MET A 414 7.97 6.74 -15.65
N LYS A 415 9.21 6.22 -15.64
CA LYS A 415 10.11 6.29 -16.81
C LYS A 415 9.74 5.34 -17.94
N HIS A 416 8.97 4.28 -17.67
CA HIS A 416 8.43 3.46 -18.76
C HIS A 416 7.43 4.24 -19.64
N LEU A 417 6.95 5.40 -19.16
CA LEU A 417 6.15 6.37 -19.91
C LEU A 417 6.99 7.48 -20.55
N TRP A 418 8.29 7.58 -20.23
CA TRP A 418 9.20 8.56 -20.81
C TRP A 418 9.67 8.05 -22.17
N THR A 419 8.96 8.39 -23.25
CA THR A 419 9.46 8.14 -24.60
C THR A 419 10.48 9.23 -24.97
N ASN A 420 11.54 8.86 -25.70
CA ASN A 420 12.60 9.78 -26.18
C ASN A 420 12.09 10.76 -27.28
N SER A 421 10.79 11.02 -27.36
CA SER A 421 10.19 11.85 -28.41
C SER A 421 9.25 12.91 -27.81
N ARG A 422 9.76 14.15 -27.74
CA ARG A 422 9.04 15.45 -27.72
C ARG A 422 7.91 15.71 -26.71
N ASN A 423 7.50 14.77 -25.87
CA ASN A 423 6.52 14.96 -24.79
C ASN A 423 7.11 14.46 -23.46
N SER A 424 8.01 15.24 -22.86
CA SER A 424 8.34 15.07 -21.44
C SER A 424 7.05 15.22 -20.62
N MET A 425 6.76 14.28 -19.72
CA MET A 425 5.65 14.44 -18.77
C MET A 425 5.78 15.78 -18.04
N LEU A 426 4.67 16.52 -17.94
CA LEU A 426 4.61 17.80 -17.25
C LEU A 426 4.94 17.61 -15.76
N SER A 427 5.58 18.61 -15.17
CA SER A 427 5.96 18.55 -13.76
C SER A 427 4.78 18.34 -12.83
N GLU A 428 3.66 18.91 -13.24
CA GLU A 428 2.38 18.89 -12.56
C GLU A 428 1.75 17.49 -12.59
N THR A 429 1.93 16.74 -13.68
CA THR A 429 1.46 15.34 -13.79
C THR A 429 2.23 14.41 -12.85
N VAL A 430 3.55 14.58 -12.77
CA VAL A 430 4.41 13.82 -11.85
C VAL A 430 4.08 14.15 -10.40
N ALA A 431 3.85 15.44 -10.11
CA ALA A 431 3.43 15.90 -8.80
C ALA A 431 2.06 15.34 -8.40
N ALA A 432 1.09 15.33 -9.32
CA ALA A 432 -0.24 14.77 -9.11
C ALA A 432 -0.17 13.28 -8.83
N GLU A 433 0.57 12.50 -9.62
CA GLU A 433 0.72 11.06 -9.41
C GLU A 433 1.39 10.73 -8.05
N LEU A 434 2.41 11.50 -7.65
CA LEU A 434 3.03 11.36 -6.34
C LEU A 434 2.07 11.70 -5.21
N LYS A 435 1.33 12.82 -5.32
CA LYS A 435 0.31 13.18 -4.33
C LYS A 435 -0.81 12.14 -4.29
N ILE A 436 -1.22 11.56 -5.42
CA ILE A 436 -2.20 10.47 -5.46
C ILE A 436 -1.67 9.23 -4.72
N ARG A 437 -0.48 8.75 -5.07
CA ARG A 437 0.06 7.51 -4.50
C ARG A 437 0.50 7.62 -3.05
N LEU A 438 0.99 8.78 -2.61
CA LEU A 438 1.52 8.99 -1.27
C LEU A 438 0.56 9.70 -0.33
N ASN A 439 -0.32 10.57 -0.85
CA ASN A 439 -1.24 11.36 -0.02
C ASN A 439 -2.70 10.92 -0.17
N PHE A 440 -3.06 10.27 -1.27
CA PHE A 440 -4.47 9.98 -1.55
C PHE A 440 -4.89 8.65 -0.96
N LEU A 441 -4.84 8.65 0.37
CA LEU A 441 -5.90 8.06 1.15
C LEU A 441 -6.55 9.24 1.85
N LEU A 442 -7.82 9.48 1.54
CA LEU A 442 -8.59 10.49 2.25
C LEU A 442 -8.51 10.16 3.74
N ASN A 443 -7.92 11.05 4.56
CA ASN A 443 -7.87 10.87 6.01
C ASN A 443 -8.88 11.80 6.66
N ILE A 444 -10.03 11.24 7.02
CA ILE A 444 -11.10 12.00 7.66
C ILE A 444 -10.86 11.96 9.18
N PRO A 445 -10.78 13.09 9.88
CA PRO A 445 -10.63 13.11 11.33
C PRO A 445 -11.70 12.25 12.02
N SER A 446 -11.31 11.48 13.03
CA SER A 446 -12.24 10.55 13.70
C SER A 446 -13.45 11.23 14.35
N ASP A 447 -13.33 12.51 14.69
CA ASP A 447 -14.35 13.38 15.27
C ASP A 447 -15.07 14.26 14.24
N ALA A 448 -14.72 14.14 12.96
CA ALA A 448 -15.26 14.93 11.85
C ALA A 448 -16.79 14.96 11.86
N ARG A 449 -17.35 16.09 11.44
CA ARG A 449 -18.79 16.27 11.33
C ARG A 449 -19.12 16.86 9.98
N TRP A 450 -20.27 16.47 9.44
CA TRP A 450 -20.78 17.04 8.20
C TRP A 450 -21.93 17.98 8.53
N ASP A 451 -22.09 19.00 7.69
CA ASP A 451 -23.32 19.77 7.68
C ASP A 451 -24.52 18.84 7.52
N GLN A 452 -25.52 19.04 8.36
CA GLN A 452 -26.76 18.28 8.32
C GLN A 452 -27.70 18.86 7.26
N LYS A 453 -27.32 19.93 6.57
CA LYS A 453 -28.04 20.47 5.42
C LYS A 453 -27.44 19.92 4.11
N GLY A 454 -27.98 18.81 3.64
CA GLY A 454 -27.60 18.22 2.36
C GLY A 454 -28.07 19.06 1.18
N ILE A 455 -27.20 19.26 0.18
CA ILE A 455 -27.52 19.98 -1.06
C ILE A 455 -27.67 18.98 -2.19
N THR A 456 -28.74 19.09 -2.98
CA THR A 456 -28.87 18.29 -4.20
C THR A 456 -27.92 18.84 -5.26
N VAL A 457 -26.97 18.01 -5.71
CA VAL A 457 -25.92 18.39 -6.67
C VAL A 457 -26.09 17.78 -8.05
N ALA A 458 -26.91 16.73 -8.17
CA ALA A 458 -27.33 16.16 -9.44
C ALA A 458 -28.73 15.54 -9.33
N GLY A 459 -29.49 15.55 -10.42
CA GLY A 459 -30.89 15.10 -10.44
C GLY A 459 -31.83 16.05 -9.68
N GLY A 460 -32.81 15.48 -8.95
CA GLY A 460 -33.73 16.26 -8.10
C GLY A 460 -34.87 16.97 -8.83
N HIS A 461 -34.96 16.84 -10.16
CA HIS A 461 -36.02 17.42 -10.99
C HIS A 461 -37.10 16.37 -11.37
N GLY A 462 -37.35 15.44 -10.46
CA GLY A 462 -38.20 14.27 -10.68
C GLY A 462 -37.49 13.15 -11.46
N ARG A 463 -38.17 12.01 -11.53
CA ARG A 463 -37.73 10.84 -12.30
C ARG A 463 -37.82 11.14 -13.80
N GLY A 464 -36.76 10.87 -14.55
CA GLY A 464 -36.83 10.94 -16.02
C GLY A 464 -35.47 10.80 -16.68
N SER A 465 -35.44 11.00 -18.01
CA SER A 465 -34.26 10.85 -18.86
C SER A 465 -33.72 12.17 -19.42
N ALA A 466 -34.31 13.31 -19.05
CA ALA A 466 -33.75 14.62 -19.39
C ALA A 466 -32.33 14.79 -18.82
N THR A 467 -31.56 15.75 -19.34
CA THR A 467 -30.16 15.98 -18.93
C THR A 467 -30.02 16.46 -17.49
N ASN A 468 -31.09 17.02 -16.90
CA ASN A 468 -31.15 17.42 -15.49
C ASN A 468 -31.91 16.42 -14.59
N GLN A 469 -32.27 15.25 -15.12
CA GLN A 469 -33.02 14.21 -14.41
C GLN A 469 -32.21 12.91 -14.32
N LEU A 470 -32.49 12.14 -13.27
CA LEU A 470 -31.99 10.79 -13.07
C LEU A 470 -33.20 9.85 -12.88
N SER A 471 -32.99 8.56 -13.05
CA SER A 471 -33.99 7.51 -12.85
C SER A 471 -33.36 6.36 -12.07
N TYR A 472 -33.66 6.34 -10.77
CA TYR A 472 -33.15 5.35 -9.81
C TYR A 472 -31.62 5.18 -9.89
N PRO A 473 -30.79 6.21 -9.68
CA PRO A 473 -29.33 6.07 -9.76
C PRO A 473 -28.79 5.06 -8.72
N TYR A 474 -27.69 4.36 -9.05
CA TYR A 474 -27.08 3.31 -8.21
C TYR A 474 -25.69 3.69 -7.71
N GLY A 475 -24.67 3.61 -8.55
CA GLY A 475 -23.27 3.90 -8.24
C GLY A 475 -22.89 5.36 -8.49
N LEU A 476 -21.90 5.80 -7.72
CA LEU A 476 -21.34 7.14 -7.77
C LEU A 476 -19.81 7.09 -7.61
N PHE A 477 -19.10 7.61 -8.59
CA PHE A 477 -17.67 7.85 -8.50
C PHE A 477 -17.37 9.35 -8.56
N ILE A 478 -16.60 9.85 -7.59
CA ILE A 478 -16.12 11.23 -7.59
C ILE A 478 -14.80 11.29 -8.36
N ASP A 479 -14.82 12.01 -9.47
CA ASP A 479 -13.65 12.33 -10.26
C ASP A 479 -13.14 13.71 -9.82
N ASP A 480 -12.30 13.70 -8.79
CA ASP A 480 -11.73 14.91 -8.22
C ASP A 480 -11.00 15.73 -9.29
N ASP A 481 -10.19 15.10 -10.15
CA ASP A 481 -9.37 15.77 -11.16
C ASP A 481 -10.20 16.59 -12.15
N ASP A 482 -11.34 16.06 -12.56
CA ASP A 482 -12.26 16.72 -13.50
C ASP A 482 -13.34 17.56 -12.80
N GLU A 483 -13.30 17.66 -11.48
CA GLU A 483 -14.34 18.26 -10.62
C GLU A 483 -15.75 17.76 -11.00
N ALA A 484 -15.86 16.45 -11.21
CA ALA A 484 -17.06 15.83 -11.76
C ALA A 484 -17.48 14.57 -11.00
N MET A 485 -18.72 14.18 -11.22
CA MET A 485 -19.31 12.94 -10.71
C MET A 485 -19.63 12.04 -11.89
N ILE A 486 -19.26 10.77 -11.81
CA ILE A 486 -19.72 9.72 -12.71
C ILE A 486 -20.85 8.98 -11.99
N ILE A 487 -22.04 9.01 -12.58
CA ILE A 487 -23.27 8.49 -11.98
C ILE A 487 -23.82 7.40 -12.88
N THR A 488 -24.10 6.23 -12.32
CA THR A 488 -24.81 5.17 -13.05
C THR A 488 -26.31 5.44 -12.96
N ASP A 489 -26.90 5.91 -14.06
CA ASP A 489 -28.33 6.22 -14.16
C ASP A 489 -29.09 4.94 -14.55
N TYR A 490 -29.17 4.04 -13.57
CA TYR A 490 -29.54 2.62 -13.71
C TYR A 490 -30.77 2.36 -14.57
N SER A 491 -31.92 3.00 -14.28
CA SER A 491 -33.16 2.77 -15.04
C SER A 491 -33.21 3.51 -16.38
N ASN A 492 -32.26 4.41 -16.66
CA ASN A 492 -32.08 5.02 -17.97
C ASN A 492 -30.99 4.32 -18.80
N HIS A 493 -30.37 3.25 -18.27
CA HIS A 493 -29.39 2.42 -18.98
C HIS A 493 -28.22 3.25 -19.56
N ARG A 494 -27.68 4.16 -18.75
CA ARG A 494 -26.63 5.10 -19.17
C ARG A 494 -25.72 5.49 -18.01
N ILE A 495 -24.55 5.99 -18.35
CA ILE A 495 -23.63 6.65 -17.42
C ILE A 495 -23.63 8.15 -17.70
N VAL A 496 -23.79 8.96 -16.65
CA VAL A 496 -23.84 10.42 -16.73
C VAL A 496 -22.63 10.99 -16.02
N LYS A 497 -21.83 11.81 -16.72
CA LYS A 497 -20.81 12.67 -16.13
C LYS A 497 -21.45 14.01 -15.80
N TRP A 498 -21.38 14.41 -14.54
CA TRP A 498 -22.01 15.62 -14.04
C TRP A 498 -20.97 16.49 -13.34
N LYS A 499 -20.64 17.64 -13.93
CA LYS A 499 -19.65 18.55 -13.34
C LYS A 499 -20.22 19.22 -12.10
N ILE A 500 -19.45 19.30 -11.04
CA ILE A 500 -19.89 19.88 -9.77
C ILE A 500 -20.28 21.35 -9.99
N GLY A 501 -21.51 21.71 -9.60
CA GLY A 501 -22.07 23.06 -9.78
C GLY A 501 -22.91 23.24 -11.05
N GLU A 502 -22.88 22.31 -12.00
CA GLU A 502 -23.74 22.34 -13.19
C GLU A 502 -25.16 21.86 -12.89
N LYS A 503 -26.13 22.36 -13.68
CA LYS A 503 -27.57 22.03 -13.53
C LYS A 503 -28.00 20.79 -14.32
N SER A 504 -27.13 20.25 -15.17
CA SER A 504 -27.40 19.11 -16.05
C SER A 504 -26.14 18.30 -16.28
N GLY A 505 -26.28 16.99 -16.42
CA GLY A 505 -25.19 16.08 -16.76
C GLY A 505 -25.09 15.78 -18.26
N HIS A 506 -23.95 15.22 -18.63
CA HIS A 506 -23.62 14.78 -19.98
C HIS A 506 -23.56 13.25 -20.02
N ILE A 507 -24.19 12.63 -21.02
CA ILE A 507 -24.14 11.18 -21.20
C ILE A 507 -22.78 10.81 -21.76
N VAL A 508 -22.05 9.95 -21.05
CA VAL A 508 -20.67 9.54 -21.42
C VAL A 508 -20.58 8.07 -21.84
N ALA A 509 -21.55 7.24 -21.47
CA ALA A 509 -21.71 5.88 -21.98
C ALA A 509 -23.19 5.46 -21.98
N GLY A 510 -23.55 4.57 -22.90
CA GLY A 510 -24.94 4.15 -23.10
C GLY A 510 -25.84 5.27 -23.65
N GLY A 511 -27.09 5.34 -23.20
CA GLY A 511 -28.06 6.35 -23.64
C GLY A 511 -28.74 6.09 -24.99
N SER A 512 -28.40 4.98 -25.65
CA SER A 512 -29.03 4.50 -26.89
C SER A 512 -30.15 3.48 -26.62
N GLY A 513 -30.86 3.64 -25.50
CA GLY A 513 -31.83 2.67 -24.98
C GLY A 513 -31.20 1.42 -24.38
N GLN A 514 -32.03 0.62 -23.70
CA GLN A 514 -31.62 -0.67 -23.13
C GLN A 514 -31.25 -1.65 -24.25
N GLY A 515 -30.14 -2.37 -24.07
CA GLY A 515 -29.74 -3.44 -24.98
C GLY A 515 -28.37 -4.03 -24.63
N ASP A 516 -27.94 -5.01 -25.41
CA ASP A 516 -26.72 -5.80 -25.21
C ASP A 516 -25.60 -5.47 -26.22
N ARG A 517 -25.86 -4.57 -27.18
CA ARG A 517 -24.84 -4.10 -28.13
C ARG A 517 -23.73 -3.35 -27.39
N LEU A 518 -22.56 -3.24 -28.02
CA LEU A 518 -21.40 -2.59 -27.39
C LEU A 518 -21.57 -1.08 -27.17
N TYR A 519 -22.56 -0.44 -27.80
CA TYR A 519 -22.94 0.96 -27.56
C TYR A 519 -24.20 1.09 -26.68
N GLN A 520 -24.72 -0.01 -26.13
CA GLN A 520 -25.89 -0.04 -25.26
C GLN A 520 -25.49 -0.60 -23.89
N LEU A 521 -26.23 -0.21 -22.87
CA LEU A 521 -26.12 -0.75 -21.51
C LEU A 521 -27.49 -1.30 -21.10
N SER A 522 -27.50 -2.09 -20.03
CA SER A 522 -28.68 -2.64 -19.40
C SER A 522 -28.46 -2.62 -17.89
N TYR A 523 -29.13 -1.70 -17.19
CA TYR A 523 -29.13 -1.63 -15.72
C TYR A 523 -27.71 -1.53 -15.10
N PRO A 524 -26.89 -0.55 -15.50
CA PRO A 524 -25.54 -0.42 -14.96
C PRO A 524 -25.59 -0.05 -13.47
N THR A 525 -24.87 -0.80 -12.64
CA THR A 525 -24.88 -0.66 -11.18
C THR A 525 -23.72 0.15 -10.64
N ASP A 526 -22.55 0.06 -11.30
CA ASP A 526 -21.32 0.73 -10.87
C ASP A 526 -20.41 1.08 -12.05
N ALA A 527 -19.61 2.13 -11.92
CA ALA A 527 -18.66 2.58 -12.92
C ALA A 527 -17.47 3.34 -12.31
N LEU A 528 -16.27 3.04 -12.79
CA LEU A 528 -15.01 3.67 -12.36
C LEU A 528 -14.32 4.34 -13.54
N VAL A 529 -13.52 5.38 -13.26
CA VAL A 529 -12.65 6.01 -14.25
C VAL A 529 -11.27 5.36 -14.20
N ASP A 530 -10.81 4.76 -15.31
CA ASP A 530 -9.39 4.41 -15.50
C ASP A 530 -8.67 5.53 -16.24
N LYS A 531 -8.04 6.42 -15.46
CA LYS A 531 -7.27 7.57 -15.99
C LYS A 531 -6.09 7.14 -16.87
N ASN A 532 -5.53 5.95 -16.69
CA ASN A 532 -4.38 5.49 -17.48
C ASN A 532 -4.74 5.23 -18.94
N THR A 533 -5.98 4.79 -19.18
CA THR A 533 -6.50 4.46 -20.51
C THR A 533 -7.54 5.49 -20.98
N ASP A 534 -7.79 6.50 -20.15
CA ASP A 534 -8.83 7.50 -20.33
C ASP A 534 -10.17 6.84 -20.73
N SER A 535 -10.65 5.94 -19.87
CA SER A 535 -11.83 5.13 -20.10
C SER A 535 -12.66 4.93 -18.83
N LEU A 536 -13.91 4.51 -18.99
CA LEU A 536 -14.77 4.02 -17.92
C LEU A 536 -14.71 2.50 -17.87
N ILE A 537 -14.60 1.92 -16.68
CA ILE A 537 -14.88 0.51 -16.43
C ILE A 537 -16.29 0.44 -15.84
N ILE A 538 -17.21 -0.22 -16.55
CA ILE A 538 -18.65 -0.19 -16.25
C ILE A 538 -19.11 -1.60 -15.94
N CYS A 539 -19.79 -1.77 -14.82
CA CYS A 539 -20.56 -2.96 -14.55
C CYS A 539 -21.93 -2.84 -15.23
N ASP A 540 -22.12 -3.64 -16.28
CA ASP A 540 -23.33 -3.69 -17.10
C ASP A 540 -24.18 -4.89 -16.66
N GLN A 541 -24.71 -4.80 -15.44
CA GLN A 541 -25.29 -5.92 -14.69
C GLN A 541 -26.36 -6.66 -15.46
N GLY A 542 -27.27 -5.95 -16.13
CA GLY A 542 -28.37 -6.56 -16.88
C GLY A 542 -27.89 -7.39 -18.09
N ASN A 543 -26.67 -7.14 -18.57
CA ASN A 543 -26.02 -7.91 -19.63
C ASN A 543 -24.95 -8.87 -19.10
N LYS A 544 -24.78 -9.00 -17.78
CA LYS A 544 -23.83 -9.88 -17.10
C LYS A 544 -22.39 -9.74 -17.60
N ARG A 545 -21.94 -8.49 -17.72
CA ARG A 545 -20.61 -8.17 -18.26
C ARG A 545 -20.00 -6.94 -17.61
N VAL A 546 -18.68 -6.84 -17.70
CA VAL A 546 -17.93 -5.63 -17.41
C VAL A 546 -17.33 -5.09 -18.71
N LEU A 547 -17.61 -3.82 -19.00
CA LEU A 547 -17.14 -3.12 -20.20
C LEU A 547 -16.05 -2.11 -19.85
N GLN A 548 -15.12 -1.91 -20.78
CA GLN A 548 -14.25 -0.74 -20.84
C GLN A 548 -14.76 0.20 -21.95
N TRP A 549 -15.02 1.45 -21.63
CA TRP A 549 -15.59 2.43 -22.53
C TRP A 549 -14.68 3.65 -22.65
N SER A 550 -14.08 3.87 -23.82
CA SER A 550 -13.12 4.96 -24.00
C SER A 550 -13.79 6.34 -23.97
N LEU A 551 -13.15 7.33 -23.31
CA LEU A 551 -13.61 8.71 -23.21
C LEU A 551 -12.98 9.62 -24.27
N SER A 552 -11.74 9.36 -24.71
CA SER A 552 -10.99 10.19 -25.67
C SER A 552 -11.14 9.80 -27.13
N SER A 553 -11.48 8.55 -27.44
CA SER A 553 -11.31 8.03 -28.81
C SER A 553 -12.41 8.42 -29.81
N GLY A 554 -13.45 9.14 -29.37
CA GLY A 554 -14.65 9.38 -30.19
C GLY A 554 -15.41 8.10 -30.56
N THR A 555 -14.98 6.94 -30.06
CA THR A 555 -15.67 5.66 -30.23
C THR A 555 -16.81 5.57 -29.22
N THR A 556 -17.97 5.16 -29.70
CA THR A 556 -19.16 4.91 -28.86
C THR A 556 -19.31 3.45 -28.47
N LEU A 557 -18.27 2.64 -28.72
CA LEU A 557 -18.29 1.19 -28.51
C LEU A 557 -17.46 0.81 -27.28
N GLY A 558 -18.08 0.10 -26.34
CA GLY A 558 -17.38 -0.57 -25.26
C GLY A 558 -16.61 -1.81 -25.72
N THR A 559 -15.56 -2.15 -24.99
CA THR A 559 -14.80 -3.40 -25.10
C THR A 559 -15.14 -4.29 -23.92
N ILE A 560 -15.47 -5.57 -24.16
CA ILE A 560 -15.78 -6.51 -23.08
C ILE A 560 -14.48 -6.88 -22.35
N LEU A 561 -14.39 -6.54 -21.06
CA LEU A 561 -13.33 -7.00 -20.18
C LEU A 561 -13.65 -8.36 -19.58
N LYS A 562 -14.93 -8.56 -19.21
CA LYS A 562 -15.47 -9.78 -18.63
C LYS A 562 -16.90 -10.02 -19.10
N ASP A 563 -17.20 -11.26 -19.43
CA ASP A 563 -18.53 -11.77 -19.72
C ASP A 563 -18.91 -12.86 -18.72
N ASP A 564 -20.19 -13.25 -18.74
CA ASP A 564 -20.78 -14.24 -17.83
C ASP A 564 -20.50 -13.95 -16.35
N ILE A 565 -20.58 -12.67 -15.96
CA ILE A 565 -20.37 -12.22 -14.58
C ILE A 565 -21.57 -11.38 -14.13
N HIS A 566 -22.21 -11.76 -13.03
CA HIS A 566 -23.30 -10.97 -12.44
C HIS A 566 -22.69 -9.87 -11.57
N CYS A 567 -21.95 -8.98 -12.23
CA CYS A 567 -21.24 -7.92 -11.56
C CYS A 567 -22.22 -7.01 -10.80
N TYR A 568 -21.78 -6.48 -9.66
CA TYR A 568 -22.54 -5.45 -8.95
C TYR A 568 -21.67 -4.23 -8.63
N GLY A 569 -20.55 -4.45 -7.96
CA GLY A 569 -19.60 -3.42 -7.56
C GLY A 569 -18.22 -3.64 -8.19
N LEU A 570 -17.50 -2.54 -8.36
CA LEU A 570 -16.17 -2.50 -8.95
C LEU A 570 -15.22 -1.75 -8.01
N ALA A 571 -13.95 -2.18 -7.97
CA ALA A 571 -12.86 -1.36 -7.43
C ALA A 571 -11.57 -1.62 -8.18
N THR A 572 -10.62 -0.70 -8.08
CA THR A 572 -9.26 -0.88 -8.58
C THR A 572 -8.24 -0.62 -7.48
N ASP A 573 -7.08 -1.28 -7.56
CA ASP A 573 -5.95 -1.00 -6.68
C ASP A 573 -4.83 -0.21 -7.40
N TYR A 574 -3.83 0.23 -6.63
CA TYR A 574 -2.67 0.95 -7.15
C TYR A 574 -1.80 0.13 -8.11
N GLN A 575 -1.97 -1.19 -8.15
CA GLN A 575 -1.29 -2.11 -9.08
C GLN A 575 -2.11 -2.34 -10.36
N ARG A 576 -3.26 -1.66 -10.51
CA ARG A 576 -4.20 -1.76 -11.64
C ARG A 576 -4.86 -3.13 -11.76
N TYR A 577 -5.06 -3.81 -10.65
CA TYR A 577 -6.00 -4.93 -10.62
C TYR A 577 -7.44 -4.40 -10.53
N LEU A 578 -8.34 -5.04 -11.26
CA LEU A 578 -9.79 -4.83 -11.21
C LEU A 578 -10.41 -5.87 -10.29
N TYR A 579 -11.17 -5.42 -9.31
CA TYR A 579 -11.94 -6.24 -8.39
C TYR A 579 -13.41 -6.15 -8.75
N ILE A 580 -14.08 -7.29 -8.82
CA ILE A 580 -15.49 -7.39 -9.21
C ILE A 580 -16.20 -8.29 -8.21
N SER A 581 -17.28 -7.80 -7.62
CA SER A 581 -18.23 -8.62 -6.87
C SER A 581 -19.23 -9.26 -7.84
N ASP A 582 -19.47 -10.55 -7.65
CA ASP A 582 -20.51 -11.29 -8.35
C ASP A 582 -21.63 -11.64 -7.35
N GLU A 583 -22.80 -11.03 -7.55
CA GLU A 583 -23.91 -11.13 -6.60
C GLU A 583 -24.58 -12.51 -6.58
N ILE A 584 -24.39 -13.32 -7.63
CA ILE A 584 -25.02 -14.65 -7.75
C ILE A 584 -24.04 -15.76 -7.39
N ARG A 585 -22.74 -15.54 -7.61
CA ARG A 585 -21.69 -16.48 -7.23
C ARG A 585 -21.18 -16.28 -5.80
N ASP A 586 -21.68 -15.27 -5.09
CA ASP A 586 -21.31 -14.91 -3.72
C ASP A 586 -19.79 -14.81 -3.52
N GLU A 587 -19.14 -14.16 -4.48
CA GLU A 587 -17.68 -14.05 -4.51
C GLU A 587 -17.22 -12.67 -4.98
N VAL A 588 -15.99 -12.33 -4.60
CA VAL A 588 -15.24 -11.24 -5.19
C VAL A 588 -13.99 -11.80 -5.82
N ARG A 589 -13.76 -11.45 -7.08
CA ARG A 589 -12.56 -11.84 -7.82
C ARG A 589 -11.74 -10.63 -8.23
N ARG A 590 -10.43 -10.83 -8.23
CA ARG A 590 -9.45 -9.87 -8.72
C ARG A 590 -8.88 -10.32 -10.06
N TYR A 591 -8.81 -9.40 -11.00
CA TYR A 591 -8.31 -9.62 -12.35
C TYR A 591 -7.22 -8.62 -12.67
N ARG A 592 -6.14 -9.05 -13.32
CA ARG A 592 -5.29 -8.11 -14.04
C ARG A 592 -6.03 -7.72 -15.32
N ILE A 593 -6.11 -6.43 -15.63
CA ILE A 593 -6.77 -5.98 -16.87
C ILE A 593 -6.06 -6.64 -18.07
N GLY A 594 -6.84 -7.37 -18.89
CA GLY A 594 -6.36 -8.16 -20.03
C GLY A 594 -6.17 -9.66 -19.79
N GLU A 595 -6.09 -10.12 -18.53
CA GLU A 595 -6.06 -11.56 -18.21
C GLU A 595 -7.47 -12.14 -18.27
N LYS A 596 -7.62 -13.41 -18.66
CA LYS A 596 -8.94 -14.07 -18.74
C LYS A 596 -9.43 -14.57 -17.37
N SER A 597 -8.58 -15.25 -16.61
CA SER A 597 -8.90 -15.80 -15.29
C SER A 597 -8.74 -14.77 -14.17
N GLY A 598 -9.62 -14.84 -13.17
CA GLY A 598 -9.54 -14.03 -11.95
C GLY A 598 -9.19 -14.88 -10.74
N ILE A 599 -8.51 -14.25 -9.78
CA ILE A 599 -8.16 -14.84 -8.49
C ILE A 599 -9.30 -14.56 -7.52
N LEU A 600 -9.80 -15.59 -6.84
CA LEU A 600 -10.78 -15.46 -5.77
C LEU A 600 -10.13 -14.75 -4.57
N VAL A 601 -10.75 -13.67 -4.09
CA VAL A 601 -10.21 -12.84 -2.99
C VAL A 601 -11.16 -12.71 -1.79
N ALA A 602 -12.46 -12.92 -1.98
CA ALA A 602 -13.45 -12.99 -0.91
C ALA A 602 -14.62 -13.88 -1.31
N GLY A 603 -15.25 -14.54 -0.35
CA GLY A 603 -16.33 -15.51 -0.60
C GLY A 603 -15.88 -16.68 -1.49
N GLY A 604 -16.81 -17.25 -2.25
CA GLY A 604 -16.58 -18.29 -3.24
C GLY A 604 -16.08 -19.65 -2.69
N GLY A 605 -16.56 -20.75 -3.28
CA GLY A 605 -16.12 -22.12 -2.92
C GLY A 605 -16.86 -22.79 -1.76
N PHE A 606 -17.73 -22.07 -1.05
CA PHE A 606 -18.61 -22.61 0.01
C PHE A 606 -20.09 -22.25 -0.15
N GLY A 607 -20.48 -21.61 -1.27
CA GLY A 607 -21.85 -21.15 -1.54
C GLY A 607 -22.29 -19.96 -0.68
N GLU A 608 -23.54 -19.52 -0.85
CA GLU A 608 -24.18 -18.49 -0.03
C GLU A 608 -24.18 -18.89 1.46
N GLY A 609 -24.03 -17.93 2.36
CA GLY A 609 -24.19 -18.17 3.80
C GLY A 609 -23.61 -17.10 4.70
N HIS A 610 -23.82 -17.27 6.01
CA HIS A 610 -23.41 -16.32 7.05
C HIS A 610 -22.02 -16.61 7.64
N GLY A 611 -21.33 -17.68 7.21
CA GLY A 611 -20.00 -18.02 7.68
C GLY A 611 -18.94 -16.97 7.30
N LEU A 612 -17.77 -17.00 7.94
CA LEU A 612 -16.68 -16.04 7.65
C LEU A 612 -16.01 -16.25 6.28
N LYS A 613 -16.27 -17.40 5.63
CA LYS A 613 -15.79 -17.71 4.28
C LYS A 613 -16.85 -17.53 3.20
N GLN A 614 -18.07 -17.18 3.61
CA GLN A 614 -19.23 -17.07 2.75
C GLN A 614 -19.67 -15.62 2.69
N LEU A 615 -20.22 -15.28 1.54
CA LEU A 615 -20.95 -14.04 1.30
C LEU A 615 -22.39 -14.42 0.94
N ASN A 616 -23.27 -13.43 0.96
CA ASN A 616 -24.65 -13.56 0.51
C ASN A 616 -25.05 -12.25 -0.19
N CYS A 617 -25.09 -12.30 -1.52
CA CYS A 617 -25.30 -11.16 -2.40
C CYS A 617 -24.29 -10.02 -2.10
N PRO A 618 -22.99 -10.26 -2.33
CA PRO A 618 -21.99 -9.21 -2.18
C PRO A 618 -22.19 -8.13 -3.25
N THR A 619 -22.27 -6.88 -2.83
CA THR A 619 -22.58 -5.77 -3.72
C THR A 619 -21.42 -4.82 -3.93
N TYR A 620 -21.31 -3.74 -3.17
CA TYR A 620 -20.23 -2.77 -3.30
C TYR A 620 -18.97 -3.27 -2.59
N LEU A 621 -17.84 -2.80 -3.06
CA LEU A 621 -16.55 -3.14 -2.50
C LEU A 621 -15.59 -1.95 -2.52
N PHE A 622 -14.68 -1.94 -1.55
CA PHE A 622 -13.59 -0.97 -1.46
C PHE A 622 -12.28 -1.72 -1.27
N VAL A 623 -11.21 -1.28 -1.93
CA VAL A 623 -9.89 -1.90 -1.81
C VAL A 623 -8.90 -0.86 -1.28
N ASP A 624 -8.29 -1.17 -0.14
CA ASP A 624 -7.30 -0.28 0.47
C ASP A 624 -5.89 -0.45 -0.14
N GLN A 625 -4.96 0.43 0.24
CA GLN A 625 -3.55 0.37 -0.18
C GLN A 625 -2.82 -0.93 0.18
N HIS A 626 -3.35 -1.72 1.12
CA HIS A 626 -2.81 -3.01 1.52
C HIS A 626 -3.46 -4.17 0.75
N GLN A 627 -4.25 -3.87 -0.29
CA GLN A 627 -5.06 -4.83 -1.04
C GLN A 627 -6.05 -5.59 -0.15
N THR A 628 -6.46 -5.00 0.98
CA THR A 628 -7.57 -5.51 1.78
C THR A 628 -8.86 -5.13 1.06
N VAL A 629 -9.71 -6.12 0.83
CA VAL A 629 -11.00 -5.97 0.17
C VAL A 629 -12.09 -5.87 1.22
N TYR A 630 -12.80 -4.75 1.27
CA TYR A 630 -14.00 -4.56 2.05
C TYR A 630 -15.19 -4.82 1.14
N VAL A 631 -16.14 -5.63 1.60
CA VAL A 631 -17.29 -6.09 0.82
C VAL A 631 -18.54 -5.87 1.64
N SER A 632 -19.52 -5.23 1.02
CA SER A 632 -20.87 -5.16 1.57
C SER A 632 -21.59 -6.46 1.29
N ASP A 633 -21.67 -7.28 2.34
CA ASP A 633 -22.29 -8.59 2.36
C ASP A 633 -23.77 -8.42 2.69
N SER A 634 -24.51 -7.99 1.67
CA SER A 634 -25.72 -7.20 1.85
C SER A 634 -26.88 -7.97 2.46
N LEU A 635 -27.13 -9.21 2.00
CA LEU A 635 -28.21 -10.04 2.54
C LEU A 635 -27.85 -10.68 3.89
N ASN A 636 -26.56 -10.66 4.25
CA ASN A 636 -26.11 -10.95 5.61
C ASN A 636 -26.09 -9.70 6.51
N HIS A 637 -26.48 -8.54 5.98
CA HIS A 637 -26.62 -7.29 6.73
C HIS A 637 -25.36 -6.87 7.48
N ARG A 638 -24.22 -7.06 6.84
CA ARG A 638 -22.90 -6.78 7.40
C ARG A 638 -21.94 -6.26 6.34
N VAL A 639 -20.85 -5.68 6.80
CA VAL A 639 -19.67 -5.40 5.98
C VAL A 639 -18.54 -6.27 6.48
N MET A 640 -17.85 -6.92 5.56
CA MET A 640 -16.72 -7.79 5.86
C MET A 640 -15.46 -7.31 5.15
N LYS A 641 -14.29 -7.63 5.69
CA LYS A 641 -13.00 -7.38 5.04
C LYS A 641 -12.16 -8.65 4.89
N TRP A 642 -11.41 -8.76 3.80
CA TRP A 642 -10.44 -9.81 3.54
C TRP A 642 -9.08 -9.19 3.27
N HIS A 643 -8.08 -9.56 4.06
CA HIS A 643 -6.69 -9.22 3.75
C HIS A 643 -6.21 -9.97 2.51
N ALA A 644 -5.18 -9.45 1.83
CA ALA A 644 -4.60 -10.11 0.68
C ALA A 644 -4.15 -11.54 1.01
N GLY A 645 -4.72 -12.52 0.31
CA GLY A 645 -4.43 -13.95 0.52
C GLY A 645 -5.14 -14.59 1.72
N ALA A 646 -6.02 -13.87 2.43
CA ALA A 646 -6.80 -14.42 3.52
C ALA A 646 -7.76 -15.52 3.03
N LYS A 647 -7.95 -16.55 3.87
CA LYS A 647 -8.87 -17.66 3.59
C LYS A 647 -10.28 -17.44 4.14
N GLU A 648 -10.45 -16.44 5.00
CA GLU A 648 -11.70 -16.05 5.63
C GLU A 648 -11.71 -14.54 5.87
N GLY A 649 -12.91 -13.99 6.01
CA GLY A 649 -13.14 -12.58 6.21
C GLY A 649 -13.37 -12.22 7.67
N ILE A 650 -13.32 -10.92 7.94
CA ILE A 650 -13.53 -10.34 9.25
C ILE A 650 -14.74 -9.42 9.15
N ILE A 651 -15.73 -9.62 10.02
CA ILE A 651 -16.86 -8.68 10.12
C ILE A 651 -16.35 -7.37 10.69
N VAL A 652 -16.54 -6.28 9.95
CA VAL A 652 -16.12 -4.94 10.39
C VAL A 652 -17.28 -4.08 10.86
N ALA A 653 -18.52 -4.40 10.45
CA ALA A 653 -19.73 -3.71 10.87
C ALA A 653 -20.97 -4.59 10.69
N GLY A 654 -21.94 -4.47 11.59
CA GLY A 654 -23.24 -5.17 11.53
C GLY A 654 -23.16 -6.69 11.73
N GLY A 655 -24.22 -7.39 11.30
CA GLY A 655 -24.25 -8.85 11.20
C GLY A 655 -24.82 -9.62 12.39
N GLN A 656 -25.45 -8.99 13.39
CA GLN A 656 -26.10 -9.73 14.48
C GLN A 656 -27.62 -9.81 14.27
N ASN A 657 -28.28 -8.72 13.88
CA ASN A 657 -29.72 -8.64 13.67
C ASN A 657 -30.09 -7.60 12.60
N VAL A 658 -31.30 -7.71 12.06
CA VAL A 658 -31.88 -6.69 11.17
C VAL A 658 -32.62 -5.65 12.00
N SER A 659 -31.97 -4.53 12.30
CA SER A 659 -32.61 -3.42 13.03
C SER A 659 -31.97 -2.06 12.74
N ASN A 660 -32.56 -1.00 13.31
CA ASN A 660 -32.02 0.35 13.27
C ASN A 660 -31.06 0.66 14.44
N ALA A 661 -30.72 -0.34 15.27
CA ALA A 661 -29.77 -0.16 16.37
C ALA A 661 -28.40 0.28 15.86
N ARG A 662 -27.59 0.90 16.72
CA ARG A 662 -26.25 1.41 16.33
C ARG A 662 -25.26 0.29 16.00
N ALA A 663 -25.49 -0.91 16.52
CA ALA A 663 -24.66 -2.09 16.27
C ALA A 663 -25.08 -2.87 15.02
N GLU A 664 -26.17 -2.48 14.35
CA GLU A 664 -26.76 -3.24 13.25
C GLU A 664 -26.82 -2.42 11.95
N LEU A 665 -26.90 -3.15 10.84
CA LEU A 665 -27.10 -2.62 9.49
C LEU A 665 -28.31 -3.33 8.87
N TRP A 666 -28.87 -2.75 7.82
CA TRP A 666 -29.93 -3.37 7.04
C TRP A 666 -29.71 -3.15 5.54
N ASP A 667 -29.32 -4.25 4.87
CA ASP A 667 -28.93 -4.31 3.45
C ASP A 667 -27.85 -3.28 3.09
N PRO A 668 -26.68 -3.29 3.77
CA PRO A 668 -25.64 -2.31 3.48
C PRO A 668 -25.16 -2.45 2.03
N LYS A 669 -24.92 -1.32 1.37
CA LYS A 669 -24.47 -1.24 -0.02
C LYS A 669 -23.16 -0.44 -0.09
N GLY A 670 -23.15 0.81 -0.55
CA GLY A 670 -21.93 1.61 -0.67
C GLY A 670 -21.04 1.54 0.56
N VAL A 671 -19.74 1.30 0.32
CA VAL A 671 -18.71 1.18 1.35
C VAL A 671 -17.49 1.98 0.93
N PHE A 672 -16.97 2.80 1.85
CA PHE A 672 -15.75 3.56 1.67
C PHE A 672 -14.88 3.42 2.93
N VAL A 673 -13.57 3.29 2.77
CA VAL A 673 -12.65 3.21 3.91
C VAL A 673 -11.60 4.31 3.80
N ASP A 674 -11.48 5.11 4.84
CA ASP A 674 -10.50 6.19 4.88
C ASP A 674 -9.09 5.69 5.25
N ALA A 675 -8.10 6.58 5.18
CA ALA A 675 -6.69 6.28 5.51
C ALA A 675 -6.48 5.76 6.94
N SER A 676 -7.41 6.08 7.85
CA SER A 676 -7.39 5.67 9.26
C SER A 676 -8.10 4.34 9.48
N GLY A 677 -8.61 3.70 8.42
CA GLY A 677 -9.34 2.43 8.51
C GLY A 677 -10.77 2.58 9.04
N ILE A 678 -11.31 3.80 9.09
CA ILE A 678 -12.72 4.02 9.44
C ILE A 678 -13.58 3.65 8.22
N VAL A 679 -14.58 2.81 8.46
CA VAL A 679 -15.50 2.33 7.41
C VAL A 679 -16.75 3.20 7.38
N TYR A 680 -17.09 3.75 6.23
CA TYR A 680 -18.30 4.52 5.97
C TYR A 680 -19.24 3.68 5.13
N ILE A 681 -20.50 3.56 5.56
CA ILE A 681 -21.43 2.56 5.05
C ILE A 681 -22.77 3.22 4.73
N ALA A 682 -23.29 2.95 3.53
CA ALA A 682 -24.67 3.24 3.16
C ALA A 682 -25.57 2.13 3.74
N ASP A 683 -26.23 2.45 4.84
CA ASP A 683 -27.16 1.57 5.53
C ASP A 683 -28.57 1.79 4.94
N VAL A 684 -28.84 1.08 3.82
CA VAL A 684 -29.88 1.40 2.84
C VAL A 684 -31.27 1.50 3.46
N TYR A 685 -31.70 0.44 4.14
CA TYR A 685 -33.07 0.36 4.66
C TYR A 685 -33.24 1.05 6.02
N ASN A 686 -32.13 1.40 6.68
CA ASN A 686 -32.14 2.34 7.80
C ASN A 686 -32.02 3.82 7.36
N HIS A 687 -31.87 4.06 6.06
CA HIS A 687 -31.83 5.39 5.43
C HIS A 687 -30.81 6.34 6.06
N ARG A 688 -29.62 5.84 6.35
CA ARG A 688 -28.52 6.58 6.99
C ARG A 688 -27.15 6.23 6.42
N VAL A 689 -26.20 7.14 6.58
CA VAL A 689 -24.77 6.83 6.45
C VAL A 689 -24.17 6.67 7.83
N VAL A 690 -23.47 5.57 8.03
CA VAL A 690 -22.84 5.22 9.31
C VAL A 690 -21.33 5.23 9.12
N ARG A 691 -20.61 5.88 10.05
CA ARG A 691 -19.16 5.67 10.20
C ARG A 691 -18.90 4.64 11.28
N TRP A 692 -17.92 3.77 11.04
CA TRP A 692 -17.57 2.65 11.90
C TRP A 692 -16.06 2.61 12.11
N PRO A 693 -15.56 3.13 13.24
CA PRO A 693 -14.14 3.05 13.57
C PRO A 693 -13.67 1.61 13.73
N GLN A 694 -12.40 1.35 13.44
CA GLN A 694 -11.83 0.01 13.56
C GLN A 694 -12.00 -0.56 14.98
N GLY A 695 -12.56 -1.77 15.09
CA GLY A 695 -12.78 -2.45 16.37
C GLY A 695 -13.95 -1.90 17.19
N ALA A 696 -14.68 -0.89 16.70
CA ALA A 696 -15.89 -0.43 17.36
C ALA A 696 -16.98 -1.52 17.34
N LYS A 697 -17.74 -1.64 18.43
CA LYS A 697 -18.92 -2.54 18.50
C LYS A 697 -20.17 -1.93 17.85
N GLN A 698 -20.16 -0.62 17.62
CA GLN A 698 -21.30 0.12 17.09
C GLN A 698 -20.83 1.28 16.22
N GLY A 699 -21.63 1.59 15.20
CA GLY A 699 -21.42 2.73 14.32
C GLY A 699 -22.02 4.03 14.86
N THR A 700 -21.58 5.14 14.28
CA THR A 700 -22.13 6.47 14.51
C THR A 700 -22.78 6.98 13.22
N VAL A 701 -24.04 7.39 13.30
CA VAL A 701 -24.74 8.03 12.17
C VAL A 701 -24.12 9.40 11.91
N ILE A 702 -23.71 9.66 10.66
CA ILE A 702 -23.11 10.94 10.27
C ILE A 702 -24.08 11.83 9.47
N VAL A 703 -24.94 11.22 8.66
CA VAL A 703 -26.06 11.86 7.95
C VAL A 703 -27.23 10.86 7.84
N GLY A 704 -28.45 11.35 7.73
CA GLY A 704 -29.66 10.53 7.62
C GLY A 704 -30.16 9.98 8.95
N GLY A 705 -30.98 8.92 8.89
CA GLY A 705 -31.59 8.29 10.06
C GLY A 705 -32.82 9.02 10.63
N ASN A 706 -33.24 10.13 10.00
CA ASN A 706 -34.37 10.96 10.41
C ASN A 706 -35.63 10.66 9.57
N TYR A 707 -36.01 9.38 9.51
CA TYR A 707 -37.11 8.82 8.71
C TYR A 707 -36.90 8.88 7.19
N VAL A 708 -37.61 7.99 6.48
CA VAL A 708 -37.67 8.00 5.01
C VAL A 708 -38.29 9.30 4.51
N GLY A 709 -37.72 9.91 3.47
CA GLY A 709 -38.26 11.14 2.91
C GLY A 709 -37.36 11.80 1.88
N ALA A 710 -37.79 12.96 1.39
CA ALA A 710 -37.10 13.74 0.35
C ALA A 710 -36.61 15.12 0.82
N ARG A 711 -36.78 15.45 2.12
CA ARG A 711 -36.25 16.69 2.69
C ARG A 711 -34.73 16.65 2.76
N GLU A 712 -34.14 17.78 3.14
CA GLU A 712 -32.71 17.87 3.45
C GLU A 712 -32.35 16.82 4.51
N ASN A 713 -31.30 16.01 4.27
CA ASN A 713 -30.84 14.97 5.20
C ASN A 713 -31.88 13.87 5.51
N GLN A 714 -32.87 13.71 4.64
CA GLN A 714 -33.69 12.51 4.54
C GLN A 714 -33.35 11.77 3.25
N PHE A 715 -33.40 10.45 3.32
CA PHE A 715 -33.07 9.57 2.22
C PHE A 715 -34.20 8.58 1.98
N ASN A 716 -34.23 8.03 0.77
CA ASN A 716 -35.09 6.92 0.44
C ASN A 716 -34.27 5.86 -0.33
N GLU A 717 -33.86 4.84 0.43
CA GLU A 717 -32.90 3.79 0.03
C GLU A 717 -31.57 4.36 -0.51
N LEU A 718 -30.76 5.05 0.31
CA LEU A 718 -29.45 5.51 -0.20
C LEU A 718 -28.60 4.31 -0.63
N ARG A 719 -28.07 4.29 -1.86
CA ARG A 719 -27.39 3.11 -2.41
C ARG A 719 -25.89 3.16 -2.24
N ASP A 720 -25.30 4.30 -2.56
CA ASP A 720 -23.86 4.44 -2.62
C ASP A 720 -23.39 5.75 -1.99
N LEU A 721 -22.11 5.80 -1.63
CA LEU A 721 -21.47 6.96 -1.04
C LEU A 721 -20.03 7.09 -1.52
N SER A 722 -19.58 8.32 -1.66
CA SER A 722 -18.20 8.62 -2.01
C SER A 722 -17.81 9.97 -1.42
N PHE A 723 -16.52 10.24 -1.36
CA PHE A 723 -15.98 11.47 -0.81
C PHE A 723 -15.09 12.16 -1.85
N ASP A 724 -15.12 13.49 -1.85
CA ASP A 724 -14.12 14.27 -2.57
C ASP A 724 -12.82 14.40 -1.76
N ARG A 725 -11.76 14.94 -2.39
CA ARG A 725 -10.47 15.21 -1.76
C ARG A 725 -10.53 16.11 -0.53
N HIS A 726 -11.62 16.85 -0.35
CA HIS A 726 -11.85 17.75 0.78
C HIS A 726 -12.64 17.09 1.92
N GLY A 727 -13.01 15.81 1.77
CA GLY A 727 -13.80 15.06 2.74
C GLY A 727 -15.30 15.39 2.72
N ASN A 728 -15.80 16.09 1.69
CA ASN A 728 -17.24 16.27 1.54
C ASN A 728 -17.86 14.94 1.10
N LEU A 729 -18.97 14.59 1.75
CA LEU A 729 -19.69 13.35 1.50
C LEU A 729 -20.70 13.55 0.37
N TYR A 730 -20.71 12.64 -0.60
CA TYR A 730 -21.71 12.54 -1.65
C TYR A 730 -22.43 11.20 -1.53
N THR A 731 -23.75 11.20 -1.68
CA THR A 731 -24.58 10.00 -1.52
C THR A 731 -25.62 9.89 -2.63
N VAL A 732 -25.85 8.66 -3.10
CA VAL A 732 -26.88 8.34 -4.08
C VAL A 732 -28.22 8.11 -3.38
N ASP A 733 -29.15 9.05 -3.52
CA ASP A 733 -30.49 8.98 -2.95
C ASP A 733 -31.45 8.38 -3.99
N HIS A 734 -31.35 7.05 -4.14
CA HIS A 734 -31.87 6.27 -5.26
C HIS A 734 -33.35 6.47 -5.55
N ARG A 735 -34.25 6.30 -4.57
CA ARG A 735 -35.70 6.44 -4.78
C ARG A 735 -36.13 7.90 -4.93
N ASN A 736 -35.32 8.84 -4.49
CA ASN A 736 -35.54 10.27 -4.71
C ASN A 736 -34.88 10.80 -6.00
N HIS A 737 -34.18 9.94 -6.75
CA HIS A 737 -33.63 10.25 -8.07
C HIS A 737 -32.64 11.43 -8.06
N ARG A 738 -31.77 11.47 -7.06
CA ARG A 738 -30.83 12.58 -6.87
C ARG A 738 -29.52 12.13 -6.22
N ILE A 739 -28.51 12.99 -6.33
CA ILE A 739 -27.28 12.91 -5.55
C ILE A 739 -27.29 14.06 -4.53
N GLN A 740 -27.03 13.75 -3.26
CA GLN A 740 -26.88 14.76 -2.20
C GLN A 740 -25.41 14.90 -1.81
N ARG A 741 -24.98 16.15 -1.56
CA ARG A 741 -23.66 16.50 -1.03
C ARG A 741 -23.80 17.11 0.37
N PHE A 742 -22.92 16.70 1.28
CA PHE A 742 -22.80 17.22 2.64
C PHE A 742 -21.38 17.72 2.86
N SER A 743 -21.25 18.99 3.27
CA SER A 743 -19.94 19.60 3.44
C SER A 743 -19.31 19.19 4.77
N LEU A 744 -18.01 18.92 4.77
CA LEU A 744 -17.24 18.73 6.01
C LEU A 744 -17.19 20.04 6.82
N LYS A 745 -17.30 19.97 8.15
CA LYS A 745 -17.27 21.14 9.05
C LYS A 745 -15.90 21.42 9.65
#